data_AF-A0A352VZY0-F1
#
_entry.id   AF-A0A352VZY0-F1
#
_cell.length_a   1.000
_cell.length_b   1.000
_cell.length_c   1.000
_cell.angle_alpha   90.00
_cell.angle_beta   90.00
_cell.angle_gamma   90.00
#
_symmetry.space_group_name_H-M   'P 1'
#
loop_
_entity.id
_entity.type
_entity.pdbx_description
1 polymer ?
#
loop_
_entity_poly.entity_id
_entity_poly.type
_entity_poly.pdbx_seq_one_letter_code
_entity_poly.pdbx_strand_id
1 'polypeptide(L)'
;GIAKFYGSYKDEKIHFDWKNSSYIKTMANELVRNNLEVWVDFGGDKARGFSGLDLFDKYKLDGKDEWLDLINPFYGHYYPIDHNSELGAYYYTSREKNFLKYFDGTGMSLFAVEIFNELGYAPFSSGALEEFRIYLKSKYKNIGTFNRVCRTSFTQFEEALPPHLWEASYAKNADETQYRKYSSTFNKKVEKMKTEYPELLNDWIEFLRIRLAGGFKDLAGELRKCHTGKVNLTIQARLQQMINCSYSTIDIELLSPYLDIFGHQISNPKFFYYNGNPADYLSVREASCKLTFYPDYVCGIFNKPVYNSECIVEGNFPPGESIDYMLSHAAVNLHTEWKYQVDAQNTGFKSGWHAGSFDDKSWEQVKIPNFANENDHAARKALGLCWYRFKFPMTDKHLRMVKYDFQRFFLAGKGLDDSADIYINGKKIFSGGKWNTVYKIDITDELNYAGENVIAVCINNINGEGGIRDYITIVDSSKLMLKKYMDPGQCHALFWQHVIHGHSGLDFWMVKEPKLNPEIPKIKADIESVSSIILPRPRIKGKIAILYPFESFYGLGGLVEVTEEFSGFMELYNGFLFNHVPPDVISCRSIIEGKHFKYPLLVLPYAKMVRKGVFEKVMEYADKGGKIIITRGSLITDDYYYEKLPVEKLLSKAGVYFLKEPPGFDETYKFVSKIIAENKIKRELILDFEKSQEFPFIEAQIIGNENKFIVYLMNWGGLEHKCNIKINPDFIKNKNFTYKARYLQERKNLGKGIFTVPELEQGIPGTIKVQEPMVFVFESETTAPVQFKNASPKRVEIIKALAEKQKPLEFTEGFPSVLFMTCTENEIGDLGKEGSPVLVDLLEKNGCRVYERTGTEITPEFMKKIDVLFILEDYVYIWKMIESENKNIYNIFHDYLENGGSIFVAGIINVGGNNVSLAMRKLVGGHKINPMMQTTKEPAWFYNKQSCQYNDPMQVIFTDIRAHEITSGIKSFHAFSAVPLIDQNKMLVPIIVSGKDDLFPEMPVLLSGEIGKGRIVVSGETFFMQPFNIEKGDNLQLAWNIMAWL
;
A
#
# COMPACT_ATOMS: atom_id res chain seq x y z
N GLY A 1 -14.68 0.33 10.96
CA GLY A 1 -16.01 -0.14 10.49
C GLY A 1 -16.78 -1.02 11.49
N ILE A 2 -16.11 -1.59 12.49
CA ILE A 2 -16.66 -2.52 13.51
C ILE A 2 -17.38 -1.78 14.66
N ALA A 3 -17.38 -0.44 14.64
CA ALA A 3 -17.96 0.42 15.67
C ALA A 3 -19.31 1.03 15.25
N LYS A 4 -20.26 0.24 14.72
CA LYS A 4 -21.68 0.67 14.82
C LYS A 4 -22.18 0.38 16.24
N PHE A 5 -21.62 1.18 17.15
CA PHE A 5 -22.03 1.49 18.52
C PHE A 5 -22.30 0.31 19.47
N TYR A 6 -21.22 -0.18 20.08
CA TYR A 6 -21.24 -0.77 21.43
C TYR A 6 -21.52 0.28 22.53
N GLY A 7 -21.76 1.54 22.13
CA GLY A 7 -22.07 2.66 23.01
C GLY A 7 -23.59 2.78 23.25
N SER A 8 -24.02 2.75 24.51
CA SER A 8 -25.37 3.18 24.90
C SER A 8 -25.31 4.53 25.59
N TYR A 9 -26.24 5.44 25.28
CA TYR A 9 -26.32 6.72 25.98
C TYR A 9 -27.16 6.56 27.24
N LYS A 10 -26.57 6.84 28.41
CA LYS A 10 -27.22 6.81 29.73
C LYS A 10 -26.60 7.89 30.61
N ASP A 11 -27.40 8.50 31.48
CA ASP A 11 -26.95 9.50 32.46
C ASP A 11 -26.06 10.59 31.84
N GLU A 12 -26.52 11.11 30.70
CA GLU A 12 -25.85 12.14 29.90
C GLU A 12 -24.48 11.74 29.29
N LYS A 13 -24.14 10.45 29.23
CA LYS A 13 -22.84 9.93 28.80
C LYS A 13 -22.92 8.74 27.84
N ILE A 14 -21.87 8.56 27.04
CA ILE A 14 -21.73 7.40 26.13
C ILE A 14 -21.02 6.25 26.86
N HIS A 15 -21.75 5.17 27.14
CA HIS A 15 -21.22 3.97 27.78
C HIS A 15 -20.87 2.90 26.75
N PHE A 16 -19.57 2.62 26.55
CA PHE A 16 -19.09 1.53 25.69
C PHE A 16 -19.09 0.18 26.41
N ASP A 17 -19.81 -0.81 25.89
CA ASP A 17 -19.82 -2.19 26.38
C ASP A 17 -19.32 -3.20 25.34
N TRP A 18 -18.15 -3.79 25.61
CA TRP A 18 -17.51 -4.77 24.74
C TRP A 18 -17.96 -6.22 24.99
N LYS A 19 -18.87 -6.46 25.96
CA LYS A 19 -19.38 -7.82 26.25
C LYS A 19 -20.12 -8.46 25.09
N ASN A 20 -20.72 -7.65 24.21
CA ASN A 20 -21.40 -8.12 23.00
C ASN A 20 -20.45 -8.24 21.78
N SER A 21 -19.15 -7.95 21.95
CA SER A 21 -18.13 -8.06 20.91
C SER A 21 -17.42 -9.43 20.94
N SER A 22 -18.18 -10.49 21.20
CA SER A 22 -17.64 -11.84 21.35
C SER A 22 -16.90 -12.32 20.10
N TYR A 23 -17.27 -11.86 18.91
CA TYR A 23 -16.60 -12.20 17.66
C TYR A 23 -15.11 -11.80 17.64
N ILE A 24 -14.77 -10.58 18.08
CA ILE A 24 -13.36 -10.12 18.08
C ILE A 24 -12.53 -10.99 19.03
N LYS A 25 -13.11 -11.35 20.18
CA LYS A 25 -12.48 -12.27 21.13
C LYS A 25 -12.25 -13.64 20.48
N THR A 26 -13.25 -14.20 19.81
CA THR A 26 -13.16 -15.50 19.14
C THR A 26 -12.09 -15.50 18.04
N MET A 27 -12.03 -14.44 17.22
CA MET A 27 -10.97 -14.25 16.21
C MET A 27 -9.59 -14.18 16.84
N ALA A 28 -9.40 -13.32 17.84
CA ALA A 28 -8.10 -13.15 18.50
C ALA A 28 -7.66 -14.44 19.22
N ASN A 29 -8.58 -15.17 19.84
CA ASN A 29 -8.29 -16.48 20.43
C ASN A 29 -7.80 -17.47 19.38
N GLU A 30 -8.44 -17.51 18.21
CA GLU A 30 -8.05 -18.41 17.13
C GLU A 30 -6.65 -18.07 16.60
N LEU A 31 -6.34 -16.79 16.43
CA LEU A 31 -4.98 -16.36 16.04
C LEU A 31 -3.93 -16.83 17.05
N VAL A 32 -4.17 -16.62 18.35
CA VAL A 32 -3.25 -17.06 19.41
C VAL A 32 -3.10 -18.59 19.45
N ARG A 33 -4.18 -19.36 19.26
CA ARG A 33 -4.11 -20.83 19.17
C ARG A 33 -3.26 -21.30 18.00
N ASN A 34 -3.22 -20.52 16.92
CA ASN A 34 -2.37 -20.75 15.76
C ASN A 34 -0.96 -20.14 15.92
N ASN A 35 -0.55 -19.81 17.15
CA ASN A 35 0.76 -19.27 17.51
C ASN A 35 1.08 -17.95 16.78
N LEU A 36 0.05 -17.10 16.63
CA LEU A 36 0.14 -15.75 16.13
C LEU A 36 -0.09 -14.74 17.26
N GLU A 37 0.58 -13.60 17.15
CA GLU A 37 0.39 -12.47 18.06
C GLU A 37 -0.77 -11.58 17.57
N VAL A 38 -1.49 -10.96 18.49
CA VAL A 38 -2.67 -10.13 18.17
C VAL A 38 -2.33 -8.65 18.31
N TRP A 39 -2.46 -7.93 17.20
CA TRP A 39 -2.41 -6.47 17.11
C TRP A 39 -3.83 -5.97 16.83
N VAL A 40 -4.33 -5.05 17.67
CA VAL A 40 -5.69 -4.50 17.53
C VAL A 40 -5.63 -3.07 17.02
N ASP A 41 -6.36 -2.78 15.95
CA ASP A 41 -6.55 -1.43 15.39
C ASP A 41 -7.89 -0.82 15.84
N PHE A 42 -7.81 0.30 16.58
CA PHE A 42 -8.97 1.14 16.95
C PHE A 42 -9.23 2.30 15.98
N GLY A 43 -8.28 2.59 15.09
CA GLY A 43 -8.27 3.73 14.19
C GLY A 43 -9.23 3.65 13.01
N GLY A 44 -9.97 2.55 12.83
CA GLY A 44 -10.95 2.39 11.74
C GLY A 44 -12.21 3.29 11.78
N ASP A 45 -12.16 4.41 12.51
CA ASP A 45 -13.24 5.38 12.72
C ASP A 45 -13.37 6.31 11.51
N LYS A 46 -14.33 6.05 10.63
CA LYS A 46 -14.57 6.93 9.47
C LYS A 46 -15.45 8.10 9.85
N ALA A 47 -15.10 9.33 9.44
CA ALA A 47 -15.96 10.52 9.61
C ALA A 47 -17.40 10.31 9.10
N ARG A 48 -17.57 9.54 8.01
CA ARG A 48 -18.88 9.14 7.47
C ARG A 48 -19.73 8.26 8.40
N GLY A 49 -19.09 7.56 9.34
CA GLY A 49 -19.77 6.79 10.38
C GLY A 49 -20.41 7.68 11.46
N PHE A 50 -19.90 8.90 11.61
CA PHE A 50 -20.35 9.89 12.59
C PHE A 50 -21.24 11.00 11.99
N SER A 51 -21.26 11.15 10.65
CA SER A 51 -22.21 12.03 9.95
C SER A 51 -23.67 11.54 10.04
N GLY A 52 -23.90 10.34 10.57
CA GLY A 52 -25.20 9.90 11.05
C GLY A 52 -25.53 10.59 12.37
N LEU A 53 -25.94 11.86 12.29
CA LEU A 53 -26.48 12.69 13.37
C LEU A 53 -27.68 12.05 14.11
N ASP A 54 -28.16 10.91 13.62
CA ASP A 54 -29.10 10.02 14.28
C ASP A 54 -28.74 9.78 15.76
N LEU A 55 -27.49 9.81 16.23
CA LEU A 55 -27.23 9.55 17.65
C LEU A 55 -27.73 10.70 18.56
N PHE A 56 -27.43 11.94 18.19
CA PHE A 56 -27.91 13.14 18.91
C PHE A 56 -29.43 13.28 18.75
N ASP A 57 -29.95 13.01 17.55
CA ASP A 57 -31.39 13.10 17.26
C ASP A 57 -32.19 11.94 17.90
N LYS A 58 -31.66 10.71 17.90
CA LYS A 58 -32.29 9.50 18.48
C LYS A 58 -32.33 9.56 20.00
N TYR A 59 -31.27 10.04 20.64
CA TYR A 59 -31.19 10.09 22.10
C TYR A 59 -31.51 11.48 22.67
N LYS A 60 -31.84 12.47 21.83
CA LYS A 60 -32.14 13.86 22.21
C LYS A 60 -31.01 14.49 23.03
N LEU A 61 -29.80 14.35 22.53
CA LEU A 61 -28.58 14.81 23.21
C LEU A 61 -28.38 16.30 23.01
N ASP A 62 -28.07 17.02 24.07
CA ASP A 62 -27.49 18.37 23.99
C ASP A 62 -26.04 18.29 23.45
N GLY A 63 -25.51 19.39 22.91
CA GLY A 63 -24.13 19.44 22.40
C GLY A 63 -23.94 18.96 20.95
N LYS A 64 -25.03 18.80 20.16
CA LYS A 64 -24.94 18.48 18.71
C LYS A 64 -24.09 19.51 17.95
N ASP A 65 -24.24 20.79 18.29
CA ASP A 65 -23.48 21.87 17.66
C ASP A 65 -22.00 21.84 18.06
N GLU A 66 -21.68 21.48 19.32
CA GLU A 66 -20.31 21.25 19.79
C GLU A 66 -19.70 20.01 19.11
N TRP A 67 -20.46 18.92 18.97
CA TRP A 67 -20.04 17.71 18.27
C TRP A 67 -19.75 17.96 16.79
N LEU A 68 -20.55 18.79 16.11
CA LEU A 68 -20.29 19.23 14.74
C LEU A 68 -19.08 20.18 14.64
N ASP A 69 -18.77 20.95 15.68
CA ASP A 69 -17.55 21.77 15.78
C ASP A 69 -16.28 20.90 15.96
N LEU A 70 -16.43 19.71 16.56
CA LEU A 70 -15.35 18.76 16.83
C LEU A 70 -15.11 17.76 15.70
N ILE A 71 -16.17 17.36 14.99
CA ILE A 71 -16.04 16.47 13.83
C ILE A 71 -15.53 17.28 12.65
N ASN A 72 -14.44 16.81 12.08
CA ASN A 72 -13.91 17.46 10.91
C ASN A 72 -13.42 16.44 9.89
N PRO A 73 -14.00 16.44 8.69
CA PRO A 73 -13.56 15.52 7.66
C PRO A 73 -12.20 15.91 7.02
N PHE A 74 -11.60 17.06 7.35
CA PHE A 74 -10.28 17.48 6.83
C PHE A 74 -9.08 16.80 7.51
N TYR A 75 -9.28 16.04 8.60
CA TYR A 75 -8.19 15.44 9.42
C TYR A 75 -7.63 14.12 8.88
N GLY A 76 -8.18 13.61 7.78
CA GLY A 76 -7.89 12.26 7.28
C GLY A 76 -9.12 11.37 7.40
N HIS A 77 -9.16 10.27 6.64
CA HIS A 77 -10.36 9.45 6.53
C HIS A 77 -10.67 8.61 7.79
N TYR A 78 -9.73 8.53 8.75
CA TYR A 78 -9.73 7.61 9.90
C TYR A 78 -9.55 8.26 11.30
N TYR A 79 -9.41 9.58 11.38
CA TYR A 79 -9.34 10.34 12.65
C TYR A 79 -10.43 11.43 12.66
N PRO A 80 -11.66 11.13 13.11
CA PRO A 80 -12.79 12.03 12.89
C PRO A 80 -13.06 13.01 14.04
N ILE A 81 -12.58 12.74 15.26
CA ILE A 81 -12.86 13.53 16.45
C ILE A 81 -11.53 13.99 17.06
N ASP A 82 -11.47 15.26 17.46
CA ASP A 82 -10.30 15.79 18.13
C ASP A 82 -10.15 15.26 19.57
N HIS A 83 -9.17 14.38 19.82
CA HIS A 83 -8.92 13.77 21.13
C HIS A 83 -8.50 14.75 22.23
N ASN A 84 -8.14 15.98 21.89
CA ASN A 84 -7.83 17.04 22.87
C ASN A 84 -9.06 17.83 23.33
N SER A 85 -10.21 17.65 22.68
CA SER A 85 -11.47 18.20 23.18
C SER A 85 -11.98 17.39 24.37
N GLU A 86 -12.78 17.99 25.25
CA GLU A 86 -13.37 17.28 26.40
C GLU A 86 -14.14 16.03 25.96
N LEU A 87 -14.98 16.18 24.94
CA LEU A 87 -15.80 15.09 24.42
C LEU A 87 -14.99 14.04 23.64
N GLY A 88 -13.99 14.47 22.86
CA GLY A 88 -13.08 13.55 22.17
C GLY A 88 -12.21 12.76 23.14
N ALA A 89 -11.63 13.41 24.15
CA ALA A 89 -10.87 12.77 25.22
C ALA A 89 -11.72 11.73 25.95
N TYR A 90 -12.97 12.08 26.29
CA TYR A 90 -13.92 11.14 26.89
C TYR A 90 -14.23 9.96 25.98
N TYR A 91 -14.50 10.22 24.69
CA TYR A 91 -14.84 9.20 23.69
C TYR A 91 -13.73 8.15 23.56
N TYR A 92 -12.51 8.58 23.23
CA TYR A 92 -11.37 7.69 23.04
C TYR A 92 -11.05 6.96 24.35
N THR A 93 -10.75 7.72 25.41
CA THR A 93 -10.35 7.14 26.70
C THR A 93 -11.36 6.12 27.20
N SER A 94 -12.67 6.42 27.17
CA SER A 94 -13.70 5.49 27.67
C SER A 94 -13.80 4.24 26.81
N ARG A 95 -13.75 4.39 25.48
CA ARG A 95 -13.88 3.29 24.54
C ARG A 95 -12.72 2.31 24.67
N GLU A 96 -11.49 2.80 24.55
CA GLU A 96 -10.29 1.97 24.60
C GLU A 96 -10.06 1.39 26.01
N LYS A 97 -10.33 2.16 27.07
CA LYS A 97 -10.29 1.66 28.46
C LYS A 97 -11.23 0.48 28.69
N ASN A 98 -12.48 0.61 28.25
CA ASN A 98 -13.46 -0.46 28.43
C ASN A 98 -13.07 -1.70 27.60
N PHE A 99 -12.48 -1.51 26.42
CA PHE A 99 -11.95 -2.62 25.63
C PHE A 99 -10.82 -3.33 26.38
N LEU A 100 -9.80 -2.58 26.81
CA LEU A 100 -8.62 -3.14 27.47
C LEU A 100 -9.02 -3.90 28.73
N LYS A 101 -9.96 -3.37 29.53
CA LYS A 101 -10.49 -4.07 30.71
C LYS A 101 -11.28 -5.32 30.36
N TYR A 102 -12.08 -5.28 29.30
CA TYR A 102 -12.83 -6.45 28.84
C TYR A 102 -11.87 -7.56 28.42
N PHE A 103 -10.84 -7.26 27.62
CA PHE A 103 -9.83 -8.21 27.18
C PHE A 103 -8.89 -8.69 28.30
N ASP A 104 -8.54 -7.82 29.25
CA ASP A 104 -7.79 -8.22 30.45
C ASP A 104 -8.55 -9.29 31.24
N GLY A 105 -9.86 -9.09 31.43
CA GLY A 105 -10.74 -10.05 32.10
C GLY A 105 -10.93 -11.39 31.37
N THR A 106 -10.49 -11.52 30.11
CA THR A 106 -10.53 -12.80 29.38
C THR A 106 -9.25 -13.63 29.54
N GLY A 107 -8.18 -13.06 30.11
CA GLY A 107 -6.88 -13.73 30.25
C GLY A 107 -6.07 -13.82 28.95
N MET A 108 -6.43 -13.04 27.93
CA MET A 108 -5.70 -13.01 26.65
C MET A 108 -4.53 -12.03 26.65
N SER A 109 -3.45 -12.37 25.95
CA SER A 109 -2.31 -11.48 25.72
C SER A 109 -2.49 -10.72 24.41
N LEU A 110 -2.43 -9.39 24.46
CA LEU A 110 -2.38 -8.52 23.28
C LEU A 110 -0.94 -8.07 23.05
N PHE A 111 -0.44 -8.22 21.82
CA PHE A 111 0.90 -7.77 21.47
C PHE A 111 0.97 -6.25 21.37
N ALA A 112 0.03 -5.64 20.68
CA ALA A 112 -0.02 -4.19 20.48
C ALA A 112 -1.44 -3.68 20.29
N VAL A 113 -1.62 -2.40 20.60
CA VAL A 113 -2.83 -1.63 20.37
C VAL A 113 -2.48 -0.39 19.57
N GLU A 114 -3.06 -0.29 18.38
CA GLU A 114 -3.00 0.87 17.53
C GLU A 114 -4.16 1.80 17.81
N ILE A 115 -3.83 3.00 18.28
CA ILE A 115 -4.81 3.97 18.76
C ILE A 115 -5.45 4.74 17.59
N PHE A 116 -4.62 5.08 16.59
CA PHE A 116 -5.04 5.86 15.41
C PHE A 116 -4.49 5.24 14.14
N ASN A 117 -5.36 5.16 13.12
CA ASN A 117 -5.05 4.66 11.78
C ASN A 117 -4.86 5.85 10.82
N GLU A 118 -3.87 5.75 9.93
CA GLU A 118 -3.45 6.79 8.98
C GLU A 118 -3.48 8.22 9.55
N LEU A 119 -2.91 8.40 10.74
CA LEU A 119 -3.07 9.62 11.52
C LEU A 119 -2.57 10.86 10.75
N GLY A 120 -3.53 11.73 10.42
CA GLY A 120 -3.31 13.15 10.10
C GLY A 120 -3.98 14.01 11.16
N TYR A 121 -3.41 15.17 11.45
CA TYR A 121 -3.87 15.99 12.55
C TYR A 121 -3.85 17.47 12.18
N ALA A 122 -5.03 18.08 12.02
CA ALA A 122 -5.18 19.49 11.67
C ALA A 122 -6.39 20.20 12.30
N PRO A 123 -6.69 20.04 13.60
CA PRO A 123 -7.91 20.56 14.21
C PRO A 123 -8.03 22.06 14.26
N PHE A 124 -9.23 22.57 13.94
CA PHE A 124 -9.58 23.99 13.99
C PHE A 124 -10.91 24.29 14.70
N SER A 125 -11.32 23.38 15.61
CA SER A 125 -12.44 23.63 16.51
C SER A 125 -12.25 24.91 17.33
N SER A 126 -13.33 25.45 17.89
CA SER A 126 -13.29 26.64 18.75
C SER A 126 -12.23 26.54 19.86
N GLY A 127 -12.14 25.41 20.55
CA GLY A 127 -11.12 25.15 21.57
C GLY A 127 -9.69 25.14 21.01
N ALA A 128 -9.45 24.50 19.86
CA ALA A 128 -8.14 24.51 19.22
C ALA A 128 -7.72 25.94 18.80
N LEU A 129 -8.67 26.76 18.33
CA LEU A 129 -8.40 28.16 17.99
C LEU A 129 -8.08 29.01 19.23
N GLU A 130 -8.79 28.79 20.34
CA GLU A 130 -8.48 29.46 21.61
C GLU A 130 -7.08 29.10 22.12
N GLU A 131 -6.74 27.80 22.15
CA GLU A 131 -5.42 27.33 22.52
C GLU A 131 -4.33 27.89 21.59
N PHE A 132 -4.60 28.00 20.29
CA PHE A 132 -3.67 28.61 19.34
C PHE A 132 -3.43 30.10 19.63
N ARG A 133 -4.48 30.85 19.98
CA ARG A 133 -4.34 32.26 20.38
C ARG A 133 -3.53 32.40 21.66
N ILE A 134 -3.71 31.49 22.62
CA ILE A 134 -2.87 31.41 23.83
C ILE A 134 -1.42 31.12 23.46
N TYR A 135 -1.17 30.18 22.55
CA TYR A 135 0.16 29.87 22.02
C TYR A 135 0.81 31.10 21.39
N LEU A 136 0.11 31.81 20.49
CA LEU A 136 0.60 33.03 19.85
C LEU A 136 0.89 34.14 20.87
N LYS A 137 -0.02 34.38 21.82
CA LYS A 137 0.16 35.36 22.90
C LYS A 137 1.36 35.00 23.77
N SER A 138 1.57 33.72 24.05
CA SER A 138 2.73 33.24 24.81
C SER A 138 4.04 33.41 24.04
N LYS A 139 4.06 33.11 22.73
CA LYS A 139 5.24 33.21 21.88
C LYS A 139 5.65 34.66 21.60
N TYR A 140 4.69 35.52 21.22
CA TYR A 140 4.98 36.88 20.75
C TYR A 140 4.89 37.94 21.84
N LYS A 141 4.13 37.69 22.92
CA LYS A 141 3.83 38.60 24.05
C LYS A 141 3.09 39.90 23.67
N ASN A 142 3.34 40.45 22.48
CA ASN A 142 2.81 41.72 21.98
C ASN A 142 2.24 41.53 20.56
N ILE A 143 1.04 42.06 20.31
CA ILE A 143 0.34 41.88 19.03
C ILE A 143 1.05 42.58 17.85
N GLY A 144 1.72 43.71 18.10
CA GLY A 144 2.53 44.40 17.09
C GLY A 144 3.72 43.56 16.62
N THR A 145 4.37 42.82 17.52
CA THR A 145 5.43 41.87 17.17
C THR A 145 4.87 40.74 16.30
N PHE A 146 3.74 40.15 16.70
CA PHE A 146 3.07 39.10 15.92
C PHE A 146 2.73 39.59 14.50
N ASN A 147 2.06 40.74 14.38
CA ASN A 147 1.68 41.32 13.10
C ASN A 147 2.88 41.59 12.19
N ARG A 148 3.97 42.11 12.76
CA ARG A 148 5.20 42.34 12.01
C ARG A 148 5.84 41.05 11.51
N VAL A 149 5.94 40.03 12.35
CA VAL A 149 6.60 38.75 12.01
C VAL A 149 5.76 37.94 11.02
N CYS A 150 4.46 37.78 11.31
CA CYS A 150 3.55 36.98 10.50
C CYS A 150 2.92 37.73 9.32
N ARG A 151 3.30 38.99 9.11
CA ARG A 151 2.78 39.87 8.03
C ARG A 151 1.26 40.07 8.10
N THR A 152 0.73 40.17 9.31
CA THR A 152 -0.71 40.29 9.62
C THR A 152 -1.08 41.68 10.13
N SER A 153 -2.36 41.92 10.34
CA SER A 153 -2.92 43.19 10.81
C SER A 153 -4.00 43.04 11.89
N PHE A 154 -3.96 41.96 12.69
CA PHE A 154 -4.93 41.72 13.77
C PHE A 154 -4.83 42.79 14.87
N THR A 155 -5.94 43.24 15.44
CA THR A 155 -5.88 44.30 16.47
C THR A 155 -5.56 43.74 17.87
N GLN A 156 -5.89 42.47 18.09
CA GLN A 156 -5.70 41.72 19.33
C GLN A 156 -5.50 40.22 19.02
N PHE A 157 -4.94 39.45 19.97
CA PHE A 157 -4.65 38.03 19.73
C PHE A 157 -5.93 37.20 19.59
N GLU A 158 -7.00 37.64 20.23
CA GLU A 158 -8.31 37.01 20.26
C GLU A 158 -8.98 36.99 18.86
N GLU A 159 -8.52 37.83 17.93
CA GLU A 159 -8.95 37.85 16.52
C GLU A 159 -8.10 36.95 15.62
N ALA A 160 -6.94 36.49 16.09
CA ALA A 160 -6.02 35.71 15.28
C ALA A 160 -6.66 34.37 14.88
N LEU A 161 -6.48 34.02 13.60
CA LEU A 161 -6.95 32.78 12.99
C LEU A 161 -5.81 32.17 12.16
N PRO A 162 -5.73 30.84 12.04
CA PRO A 162 -4.81 30.21 11.09
C PRO A 162 -5.16 30.60 9.65
N PRO A 163 -4.18 30.65 8.73
CA PRO A 163 -4.32 31.32 7.43
C PRO A 163 -5.43 30.74 6.55
N HIS A 164 -5.67 29.43 6.66
CA HIS A 164 -6.69 28.73 5.86
C HIS A 164 -8.14 29.14 6.20
N LEU A 165 -8.38 29.78 7.35
CA LEU A 165 -9.72 30.22 7.78
C LEU A 165 -10.09 31.66 7.36
N TRP A 166 -9.15 32.47 6.87
CA TRP A 166 -9.39 33.92 6.68
C TRP A 166 -10.42 34.27 5.60
N GLU A 167 -10.53 33.43 4.57
CA GLU A 167 -11.41 33.67 3.42
C GLU A 167 -12.54 32.62 3.32
N ALA A 168 -12.68 31.74 4.32
CA ALA A 168 -13.50 30.54 4.19
C ALA A 168 -14.71 30.58 5.11
N SER A 169 -15.90 30.71 4.52
CA SER A 169 -17.16 30.37 5.16
C SER A 169 -17.34 28.85 5.12
N TYR A 170 -16.79 28.15 6.11
CA TYR A 170 -17.11 26.73 6.28
C TYR A 170 -18.55 26.64 6.78
N ALA A 171 -19.45 26.17 5.92
CA ALA A 171 -20.83 25.95 6.31
C ALA A 171 -20.84 24.90 7.43
N LYS A 172 -21.39 25.24 8.60
CA LYS A 172 -21.54 24.35 9.76
C LYS A 172 -22.30 23.03 9.46
N ASN A 173 -22.94 22.93 8.28
CA ASN A 173 -23.85 21.84 7.88
C ASN A 173 -23.55 21.25 6.48
N ALA A 174 -22.28 21.21 6.04
CA ALA A 174 -21.93 20.74 4.70
C ALA A 174 -22.18 19.23 4.49
N ASP A 175 -22.83 18.85 3.38
CA ASP A 175 -22.98 17.44 2.95
C ASP A 175 -21.75 16.90 2.19
N GLU A 176 -21.76 15.61 1.79
CA GLU A 176 -20.63 14.94 1.14
C GLU A 176 -20.17 15.59 -0.19
N THR A 177 -21.11 16.11 -0.99
CA THR A 177 -20.80 16.74 -2.28
C THR A 177 -20.18 18.12 -2.04
N GLN A 178 -20.69 18.85 -1.06
CA GLN A 178 -20.10 20.11 -0.60
C GLN A 178 -18.71 19.88 0.01
N TYR A 179 -18.51 18.80 0.78
CA TYR A 179 -17.23 18.43 1.38
C TYR A 179 -16.09 18.26 0.35
N ARG A 180 -16.31 17.51 -0.74
CA ARG A 180 -15.27 17.34 -1.77
C ARG A 180 -14.89 18.67 -2.43
N LYS A 181 -15.88 19.54 -2.64
CA LYS A 181 -15.68 20.90 -3.15
C LYS A 181 -14.89 21.76 -2.15
N TYR A 182 -15.23 21.69 -0.86
CA TYR A 182 -14.51 22.40 0.20
C TYR A 182 -13.08 21.90 0.39
N SER A 183 -12.83 20.60 0.28
CA SER A 183 -11.48 20.02 0.37
C SER A 183 -10.56 20.53 -0.75
N SER A 184 -11.05 20.60 -2.00
CA SER A 184 -10.29 21.17 -3.10
C SER A 184 -10.00 22.67 -2.90
N THR A 185 -11.00 23.45 -2.46
CA THR A 185 -10.82 24.88 -2.17
C THR A 185 -9.87 25.11 -0.98
N PHE A 186 -10.00 24.31 0.08
CA PHE A 186 -9.12 24.34 1.25
C PHE A 186 -7.68 24.05 0.85
N ASN A 187 -7.45 22.99 0.08
CA ASN A 187 -6.13 22.62 -0.42
C ASN A 187 -5.47 23.75 -1.24
N LYS A 188 -6.20 24.33 -2.20
CA LYS A 188 -5.70 25.47 -2.99
C LYS A 188 -5.33 26.68 -2.11
N LYS A 189 -6.11 26.93 -1.07
CA LYS A 189 -5.84 28.01 -0.12
C LYS A 189 -4.61 27.71 0.73
N VAL A 190 -4.46 26.51 1.28
CA VAL A 190 -3.25 26.14 2.03
C VAL A 190 -1.99 26.32 1.17
N GLU A 191 -2.03 25.91 -0.11
CA GLU A 191 -0.91 26.17 -1.04
C GLU A 191 -0.61 27.66 -1.23
N LYS A 192 -1.63 28.48 -1.45
CA LYS A 192 -1.46 29.95 -1.53
C LYS A 192 -0.83 30.50 -0.24
N MET A 193 -1.28 30.02 0.91
CA MET A 193 -0.79 30.45 2.23
C MET A 193 0.66 30.05 2.52
N LYS A 194 1.15 28.92 1.96
CA LYS A 194 2.58 28.55 2.04
C LYS A 194 3.50 29.62 1.44
N THR A 195 2.99 30.46 0.53
CA THR A 195 3.74 31.54 -0.10
C THR A 195 3.46 32.89 0.54
N GLU A 196 2.19 33.19 0.82
CA GLU A 196 1.79 34.51 1.32
C GLU A 196 2.04 34.72 2.82
N TYR A 197 1.73 33.70 3.65
CA TYR A 197 1.84 33.75 5.11
C TYR A 197 2.52 32.49 5.71
N PRO A 198 3.70 32.05 5.20
CA PRO A 198 4.41 30.87 5.68
C PRO A 198 4.73 30.91 7.17
N GLU A 199 5.05 32.08 7.75
CA GLU A 199 5.38 32.18 9.18
C GLU A 199 4.19 31.76 10.04
N LEU A 200 3.01 32.29 9.75
CA LEU A 200 1.80 31.94 10.48
C LEU A 200 1.37 30.49 10.25
N LEU A 201 1.55 29.97 9.03
CA LEU A 201 1.29 28.56 8.73
C LEU A 201 2.24 27.63 9.53
N ASN A 202 3.52 27.99 9.62
CA ASN A 202 4.50 27.23 10.40
C ASN A 202 4.18 27.28 11.90
N ASP A 203 3.76 28.43 12.42
CA ASP A 203 3.29 28.56 13.80
C ASP A 203 2.06 27.69 14.09
N TRP A 204 1.13 27.62 13.14
CA TRP A 204 -0.03 26.75 13.23
C TRP A 204 0.38 25.26 13.28
N ILE A 205 1.29 24.83 12.39
CA ILE A 205 1.77 23.44 12.36
C ILE A 205 2.51 23.08 13.66
N GLU A 206 3.36 23.98 14.17
CA GLU A 206 4.12 23.72 15.41
C GLU A 206 3.20 23.66 16.63
N PHE A 207 2.21 24.56 16.73
CA PHE A 207 1.15 24.48 17.74
C PHE A 207 0.46 23.11 17.70
N LEU A 208 0.08 22.64 16.51
CA LEU A 208 -0.59 21.36 16.35
C LEU A 208 0.29 20.17 16.73
N ARG A 209 1.60 20.19 16.44
CA ARG A 209 2.55 19.16 16.89
C ARG A 209 2.57 19.04 18.42
N ILE A 210 2.66 20.18 19.11
CA ILE A 210 2.68 20.24 20.57
C ILE A 210 1.34 19.74 21.13
N ARG A 211 0.23 20.20 20.55
CA ARG A 211 -1.12 19.81 20.99
C ARG A 211 -1.38 18.32 20.80
N LEU A 212 -1.02 17.75 19.65
CA LEU A 212 -1.12 16.32 19.37
C LEU A 212 -0.36 15.49 20.41
N ALA A 213 0.91 15.81 20.65
CA ALA A 213 1.72 15.08 21.62
C ALA A 213 1.21 15.24 23.06
N GLY A 214 0.67 16.42 23.39
CA GLY A 214 0.02 16.70 24.68
C GLY A 214 -1.20 15.82 24.92
N GLY A 215 -2.16 15.78 23.99
CA GLY A 215 -3.35 14.93 24.13
C GLY A 215 -3.01 13.44 24.13
N PHE A 216 -2.04 13.03 23.31
CA PHE A 216 -1.61 11.63 23.27
C PHE A 216 -0.95 11.18 24.58
N LYS A 217 -0.18 12.06 25.25
CA LYS A 217 0.37 11.80 26.57
C LYS A 217 -0.71 11.41 27.57
N ASP A 218 -1.79 12.19 27.62
CA ASP A 218 -2.86 12.01 28.59
C ASP A 218 -3.65 10.73 28.28
N LEU A 219 -3.99 10.50 27.01
CA LEU A 219 -4.63 9.27 26.54
C LEU A 219 -3.78 8.03 26.88
N ALA A 220 -2.51 8.01 26.47
CA ALA A 220 -1.60 6.90 26.76
C ALA A 220 -1.45 6.66 28.28
N GLY A 221 -1.42 7.73 29.07
CA GLY A 221 -1.38 7.66 30.53
C GLY A 221 -2.60 6.96 31.14
N GLU A 222 -3.79 7.19 30.60
CA GLU A 222 -5.01 6.50 31.04
C GLU A 222 -5.06 5.04 30.59
N LEU A 223 -4.70 4.76 29.33
CA LEU A 223 -4.74 3.39 28.79
C LEU A 223 -3.78 2.45 29.52
N ARG A 224 -2.59 2.94 29.89
CA ARG A 224 -1.60 2.16 30.66
C ARG A 224 -2.07 1.76 32.06
N LYS A 225 -3.12 2.37 32.60
CA LYS A 225 -3.73 2.00 33.89
C LYS A 225 -4.76 0.86 33.76
N CYS A 226 -5.13 0.47 32.53
CA CYS A 226 -6.34 -0.30 32.27
C CYS A 226 -6.13 -1.76 31.88
N HIS A 227 -4.88 -2.24 31.82
CA HIS A 227 -4.54 -3.63 31.53
C HIS A 227 -3.47 -4.11 32.52
N THR A 228 -3.58 -5.36 33.00
CA THR A 228 -2.67 -5.90 34.02
C THR A 228 -1.30 -6.30 33.45
N GLY A 229 -1.24 -6.58 32.15
CA GLY A 229 0.00 -6.81 31.40
C GLY A 229 0.60 -5.56 30.75
N LYS A 230 1.78 -5.71 30.11
CA LYS A 230 2.33 -4.66 29.24
C LYS A 230 1.67 -4.75 27.86
N VAL A 231 0.81 -3.79 27.52
CA VAL A 231 0.36 -3.58 26.13
C VAL A 231 1.26 -2.55 25.46
N ASN A 232 1.78 -2.89 24.28
CA ASN A 232 2.53 -1.92 23.48
C ASN A 232 1.55 -0.96 22.79
N LEU A 233 1.72 0.34 23.01
CA LEU A 233 0.94 1.37 22.33
C LEU A 233 1.63 1.80 21.04
N THR A 234 0.85 1.95 19.97
CA THR A 234 1.31 2.38 18.65
C THR A 234 0.26 3.24 17.96
N ILE A 235 0.65 3.83 16.83
CA ILE A 235 -0.20 4.50 15.84
C ILE A 235 0.21 3.99 14.45
N GLN A 236 -0.65 4.11 13.46
CA GLN A 236 -0.24 4.12 12.04
C GLN A 236 -0.13 5.58 11.60
N ALA A 237 1.11 6.09 11.57
CA ALA A 237 1.38 7.45 11.12
C ALA A 237 1.48 7.56 9.59
N ARG A 238 0.96 8.65 9.04
CA ARG A 238 1.33 9.15 7.72
C ARG A 238 2.28 10.32 7.91
N LEU A 239 3.44 10.28 7.25
CA LEU A 239 4.50 11.29 7.39
C LEU A 239 4.74 12.09 6.11
N GLN A 240 4.02 11.76 5.03
CA GLN A 240 4.33 12.23 3.70
C GLN A 240 3.80 13.64 3.47
N GLN A 241 4.44 14.35 2.55
CA GLN A 241 3.99 15.67 2.16
C GLN A 241 2.55 15.61 1.65
N MET A 242 1.70 16.46 2.22
CA MET A 242 0.31 16.65 1.82
C MET A 242 0.05 18.13 1.62
N ILE A 243 -0.86 18.45 0.68
CA ILE A 243 -1.23 19.83 0.38
C ILE A 243 -1.74 20.55 1.64
N ASN A 244 -2.60 19.91 2.42
CA ASN A 244 -3.16 20.46 3.66
C ASN A 244 -2.21 20.42 4.88
N CYS A 245 -0.98 19.90 4.73
CA CYS A 245 0.01 19.74 5.78
C CYS A 245 -0.43 18.91 7.01
N SER A 246 -1.52 18.12 6.93
CA SER A 246 -2.03 17.38 8.10
C SER A 246 -1.11 16.27 8.57
N TYR A 247 -0.27 15.72 7.70
CA TYR A 247 0.76 14.73 8.06
C TYR A 247 2.05 15.38 8.56
N SER A 248 2.27 16.66 8.26
CA SER A 248 3.43 17.43 8.71
C SER A 248 3.38 17.75 10.22
N THR A 249 2.23 17.54 10.86
CA THR A 249 2.01 17.74 12.30
C THR A 249 2.36 16.50 13.13
N ILE A 250 2.71 15.38 12.49
CA ILE A 250 3.14 14.17 13.17
C ILE A 250 4.63 14.27 13.49
N ASP A 251 4.93 14.70 14.71
CA ASP A 251 6.30 14.85 15.20
C ASP A 251 6.73 13.60 15.99
N ILE A 252 7.60 12.80 15.39
CA ILE A 252 8.07 11.52 15.94
C ILE A 252 8.77 11.72 17.29
N GLU A 253 9.56 12.78 17.44
CA GLU A 253 10.33 13.02 18.67
C GLU A 253 9.42 13.38 19.84
N LEU A 254 8.37 14.18 19.59
CA LEU A 254 7.39 14.56 20.61
C LEU A 254 6.48 13.39 21.02
N LEU A 255 6.14 12.50 20.08
CA LEU A 255 5.33 11.31 20.35
C LEU A 255 6.12 10.16 20.99
N SER A 256 7.44 10.13 20.76
CA SER A 256 8.31 9.02 21.15
C SER A 256 8.18 8.58 22.61
N PRO A 257 8.07 9.48 23.61
CA PRO A 257 7.93 9.07 25.00
C PRO A 257 6.68 8.21 25.30
N TYR A 258 5.63 8.31 24.47
CA TYR A 258 4.32 7.71 24.73
C TYR A 258 4.05 6.44 23.93
N LEU A 259 4.84 6.19 22.89
CA LEU A 259 4.72 5.04 21.99
C LEU A 259 5.74 3.94 22.34
N ASP A 260 5.32 2.69 22.37
CA ASP A 260 6.22 1.53 22.52
C ASP A 260 6.77 1.06 21.17
N ILE A 261 5.94 1.18 20.13
CA ILE A 261 6.25 0.88 18.73
C ILE A 261 5.82 2.10 17.91
N PHE A 262 6.59 2.45 16.88
CA PHE A 262 6.18 3.47 15.92
C PHE A 262 5.73 2.79 14.63
N GLY A 263 4.42 2.71 14.42
CA GLY A 263 3.85 2.32 13.14
C GLY A 263 3.80 3.51 12.19
N HIS A 264 4.19 3.30 10.94
CA HIS A 264 4.00 4.28 9.88
C HIS A 264 3.85 3.58 8.55
N GLN A 265 3.28 4.30 7.59
CA GLN A 265 3.22 3.85 6.22
C GLN A 265 4.35 4.46 5.42
N ILE A 266 5.28 3.63 4.92
CA ILE A 266 6.06 4.05 3.75
C ILE A 266 5.10 3.92 2.57
N SER A 267 4.96 4.97 1.76
CA SER A 267 4.17 4.85 0.53
C SER A 267 4.59 3.64 -0.31
N ASN A 268 3.71 3.17 -1.19
CA ASN A 268 3.89 1.97 -2.01
C ASN A 268 5.33 1.82 -2.55
N PRO A 269 6.11 0.82 -2.10
CA PRO A 269 7.44 0.56 -2.63
C PRO A 269 7.42 0.36 -4.14
N LYS A 270 8.52 0.75 -4.79
CA LYS A 270 8.69 0.60 -6.24
C LYS A 270 9.93 -0.21 -6.53
N PHE A 271 9.75 -1.30 -7.27
CA PHE A 271 10.81 -2.03 -7.95
C PHE A 271 10.63 -1.90 -9.46
N PHE A 272 11.71 -2.06 -10.22
CA PHE A 272 11.70 -1.75 -11.64
C PHE A 272 12.15 -2.92 -12.52
N TYR A 273 11.48 -3.13 -13.65
CA TYR A 273 11.83 -4.17 -14.62
C TYR A 273 12.58 -3.54 -15.79
N TYR A 274 13.90 -3.63 -15.75
CA TYR A 274 14.77 -3.00 -16.77
C TYR A 274 14.98 -3.85 -18.04
N ASN A 275 14.50 -5.11 -18.05
CA ASN A 275 14.64 -6.04 -19.18
C ASN A 275 16.09 -6.15 -19.74
N GLY A 276 17.08 -6.20 -18.85
CA GLY A 276 18.50 -6.28 -19.21
C GLY A 276 19.10 -4.98 -19.79
N ASN A 277 18.45 -3.84 -19.59
CA ASN A 277 18.98 -2.51 -19.95
C ASN A 277 19.54 -1.79 -18.70
N PRO A 278 20.42 -0.79 -18.87
CA PRO A 278 20.80 0.12 -17.80
C PRO A 278 19.58 0.81 -17.17
N ALA A 279 19.63 1.02 -15.86
CA ALA A 279 18.71 1.82 -15.10
C ALA A 279 18.99 3.31 -15.28
N ASP A 280 17.93 4.10 -15.36
CA ASP A 280 17.97 5.54 -15.19
C ASP A 280 17.99 5.91 -13.69
N TYR A 281 18.52 7.09 -13.37
CA TYR A 281 18.58 7.53 -11.97
C TYR A 281 17.19 7.85 -11.39
N LEU A 282 16.19 8.22 -12.20
CA LEU A 282 14.86 8.58 -11.68
C LEU A 282 14.20 7.36 -11.06
N SER A 283 14.24 6.21 -11.73
CA SER A 283 13.74 4.93 -11.20
C SER A 283 14.52 4.50 -9.95
N VAL A 284 15.85 4.57 -9.97
CA VAL A 284 16.67 4.28 -8.77
C VAL A 284 16.32 5.20 -7.59
N ARG A 285 16.14 6.50 -7.84
CA ARG A 285 15.74 7.49 -6.84
C ARG A 285 14.35 7.18 -6.28
N GLU A 286 13.39 6.83 -7.12
CA GLU A 286 12.03 6.48 -6.68
C GLU A 286 12.03 5.24 -5.78
N ALA A 287 12.80 4.21 -6.12
CA ALA A 287 12.94 3.00 -5.33
C ALA A 287 13.64 3.28 -3.99
N SER A 288 14.83 3.88 -4.04
CA SER A 288 15.66 4.19 -2.86
C SER A 288 14.98 5.17 -1.90
N CYS A 289 14.27 6.20 -2.40
CA CYS A 289 13.55 7.15 -1.56
C CYS A 289 12.64 6.45 -0.52
N LYS A 290 11.86 5.46 -0.97
CA LYS A 290 10.86 4.78 -0.14
C LYS A 290 11.43 3.65 0.70
N LEU A 291 12.41 2.92 0.16
CA LEU A 291 12.95 1.71 0.78
C LEU A 291 14.22 1.93 1.60
N THR A 292 14.92 3.06 1.41
CA THR A 292 16.13 3.43 2.16
C THR A 292 15.91 4.71 2.95
N PHE A 293 15.73 5.85 2.28
CA PHE A 293 15.70 7.18 2.94
C PHE A 293 14.55 7.32 3.95
N TYR A 294 13.32 6.95 3.59
CA TYR A 294 12.17 7.05 4.49
C TYR A 294 12.39 6.25 5.80
N PRO A 295 12.74 4.96 5.74
CA PRO A 295 13.12 4.20 6.94
C PRO A 295 14.29 4.81 7.70
N ASP A 296 15.34 5.30 7.03
CA ASP A 296 16.52 5.88 7.68
C ASP A 296 16.18 7.18 8.44
N TYR A 297 15.28 8.02 7.92
CA TYR A 297 14.76 9.18 8.65
C TYR A 297 14.00 8.74 9.92
N VAL A 298 13.04 7.82 9.78
CA VAL A 298 12.18 7.39 10.90
C VAL A 298 13.00 6.66 11.97
N CYS A 299 13.88 5.74 11.57
CA CYS A 299 14.70 4.95 12.49
C CYS A 299 15.91 5.73 13.04
N GLY A 300 16.36 6.78 12.35
CA GLY A 300 17.36 7.73 12.87
C GLY A 300 16.83 8.57 14.03
N ILE A 301 15.51 8.75 14.09
CA ILE A 301 14.82 9.56 15.10
C ILE A 301 14.17 8.70 16.20
N PHE A 302 13.51 7.61 15.83
CA PHE A 302 12.83 6.69 16.76
C PHE A 302 13.71 5.47 17.06
N ASN A 303 14.22 5.39 18.28
CA ASN A 303 15.18 4.35 18.71
C ASN A 303 14.54 3.04 19.21
N LYS A 304 13.20 2.98 19.24
CA LYS A 304 12.39 1.81 19.62
C LYS A 304 11.96 1.02 18.36
N PRO A 305 11.24 -0.11 18.48
CA PRO A 305 10.77 -0.85 17.31
C PRO A 305 9.91 0.01 16.38
N VAL A 306 10.23 0.01 15.09
CA VAL A 306 9.47 0.69 14.03
C VAL A 306 8.79 -0.37 13.17
N TYR A 307 7.53 -0.18 12.83
CA TYR A 307 6.74 -1.09 12.00
C TYR A 307 6.24 -0.35 10.77
N ASN A 308 6.43 -0.93 9.58
CA ASN A 308 5.72 -0.43 8.42
C ASN A 308 4.30 -1.02 8.46
N SER A 309 3.33 -0.20 8.85
CA SER A 309 1.97 -0.63 9.15
C SER A 309 1.09 -0.87 7.93
N GLU A 310 1.52 -0.43 6.75
CA GLU A 310 0.77 -0.65 5.53
C GLU A 310 1.70 -0.60 4.32
N CYS A 311 2.22 -1.74 3.89
CA CYS A 311 3.06 -1.85 2.70
C CYS A 311 2.27 -2.41 1.53
N ILE A 312 1.61 -1.51 0.81
CA ILE A 312 0.94 -1.84 -0.45
C ILE A 312 2.00 -2.13 -1.50
N VAL A 313 2.06 -3.40 -1.90
CA VAL A 313 2.92 -3.86 -2.97
C VAL A 313 2.12 -3.98 -4.25
N GLU A 314 2.54 -3.14 -5.17
CA GLU A 314 1.93 -3.01 -6.48
C GLU A 314 2.68 -3.84 -7.51
N GLY A 315 3.70 -4.60 -7.14
CA GLY A 315 4.53 -5.36 -8.06
C GLY A 315 5.60 -4.55 -8.76
N ASN A 316 5.98 -5.00 -9.96
CA ASN A 316 7.14 -4.50 -10.68
C ASN A 316 6.72 -3.45 -11.72
N PHE A 317 7.33 -2.27 -11.64
CA PHE A 317 7.04 -1.14 -12.50
C PHE A 317 8.02 -1.11 -13.67
N PRO A 318 7.58 -0.69 -14.86
CA PRO A 318 8.56 -0.24 -15.83
C PRO A 318 9.24 1.06 -15.33
N PRO A 319 10.53 1.30 -15.63
CA PRO A 319 11.22 2.51 -15.21
C PRO A 319 10.51 3.79 -15.67
N GLY A 320 10.52 4.80 -14.80
CA GLY A 320 9.94 6.12 -15.02
C GLY A 320 10.81 7.02 -15.90
N GLU A 321 11.14 6.53 -17.09
CA GLU A 321 11.40 7.23 -18.36
C GLU A 321 11.75 6.13 -19.40
N SER A 322 11.00 5.93 -20.49
CA SER A 322 9.91 6.77 -20.96
C SER A 322 9.02 6.03 -21.96
N ILE A 323 7.81 6.58 -22.15
CA ILE A 323 7.12 6.49 -23.44
C ILE A 323 8.14 6.69 -24.56
N ASP A 324 9.10 7.62 -24.42
CA ASP A 324 10.20 7.80 -25.37
C ASP A 324 11.14 6.58 -25.53
N TYR A 325 11.37 5.71 -24.54
CA TYR A 325 12.06 4.43 -24.76
C TYR A 325 11.23 3.54 -25.68
N MET A 326 9.94 3.40 -25.38
CA MET A 326 8.99 2.65 -26.22
C MET A 326 8.89 3.25 -27.64
N LEU A 327 8.89 4.58 -27.76
CA LEU A 327 8.80 5.30 -29.03
C LEU A 327 10.12 5.25 -29.81
N SER A 328 11.26 5.39 -29.15
CA SER A 328 12.60 5.34 -29.78
C SER A 328 12.98 3.93 -30.24
N HIS A 329 12.37 2.90 -29.63
CA HIS A 329 12.54 1.50 -30.01
C HIS A 329 11.28 0.91 -30.65
N ALA A 330 10.37 1.77 -31.14
CA ALA A 330 9.17 1.34 -31.82
C ALA A 330 9.49 0.54 -33.09
N ALA A 331 8.73 -0.52 -33.34
CA ALA A 331 8.77 -1.22 -34.63
C ALA A 331 8.26 -0.29 -35.74
N VAL A 332 7.28 0.56 -35.41
CA VAL A 332 6.75 1.60 -36.29
C VAL A 332 6.53 2.87 -35.47
N ASN A 333 7.21 3.95 -35.84
CA ASN A 333 6.95 5.27 -35.26
C ASN A 333 5.65 5.84 -35.82
N LEU A 334 4.68 6.05 -34.92
CA LEU A 334 3.36 6.60 -35.25
C LEU A 334 3.22 8.09 -34.87
N HIS A 335 4.26 8.70 -34.27
CA HIS A 335 4.27 10.11 -33.88
C HIS A 335 4.69 10.99 -35.06
N THR A 336 3.79 11.08 -36.04
CA THR A 336 4.02 11.72 -37.34
C THR A 336 2.73 12.38 -37.85
N GLU A 337 2.72 12.84 -39.09
CA GLU A 337 1.52 13.35 -39.74
C GLU A 337 0.61 12.22 -40.22
N TRP A 338 -0.66 12.29 -39.80
CA TRP A 338 -1.72 11.36 -40.18
C TRP A 338 -2.74 12.07 -41.06
N LYS A 339 -3.42 11.30 -41.92
CA LYS A 339 -4.59 11.80 -42.65
C LYS A 339 -5.76 11.97 -41.70
N TYR A 340 -6.47 13.10 -41.80
CA TYR A 340 -7.54 13.50 -40.90
C TYR A 340 -8.78 13.97 -41.67
N GLN A 341 -9.96 13.56 -41.21
CA GLN A 341 -11.24 14.01 -41.76
C GLN A 341 -12.36 14.03 -40.71
N VAL A 342 -13.15 15.10 -40.67
CA VAL A 342 -14.37 15.19 -39.84
C VAL A 342 -15.52 14.45 -40.53
N ASP A 343 -16.27 13.65 -39.78
CA ASP A 343 -17.43 12.86 -40.23
C ASP A 343 -18.70 13.30 -39.51
N ALA A 344 -19.04 14.58 -39.64
CA ALA A 344 -20.19 15.17 -38.96
C ALA A 344 -21.53 14.49 -39.33
N GLN A 345 -21.60 13.81 -40.48
CA GLN A 345 -22.79 13.10 -40.96
C GLN A 345 -22.76 11.58 -40.67
N ASN A 346 -21.73 11.06 -40.00
CA ASN A 346 -21.56 9.63 -39.70
C ASN A 346 -21.70 8.72 -40.95
N THR A 347 -21.02 9.10 -42.01
CA THR A 347 -21.00 8.38 -43.30
C THR A 347 -19.72 7.59 -43.52
N GLY A 348 -18.64 7.92 -42.80
CA GLY A 348 -17.30 7.39 -43.05
C GLY A 348 -17.20 5.88 -42.93
N PHE A 349 -17.89 5.27 -41.97
CA PHE A 349 -17.94 3.81 -41.86
C PHE A 349 -18.59 3.17 -43.09
N LYS A 350 -19.76 3.67 -43.53
CA LYS A 350 -20.48 3.16 -44.72
C LYS A 350 -19.69 3.40 -46.01
N SER A 351 -18.93 4.49 -46.07
CA SER A 351 -18.03 4.82 -47.18
C SER A 351 -16.69 4.07 -47.14
N GLY A 352 -16.50 3.17 -46.17
CA GLY A 352 -15.34 2.29 -46.12
C GLY A 352 -14.04 2.96 -45.67
N TRP A 353 -14.11 4.08 -44.92
CA TRP A 353 -12.91 4.83 -44.49
C TRP A 353 -11.97 4.02 -43.59
N HIS A 354 -12.50 2.98 -42.92
CA HIS A 354 -11.70 2.03 -42.15
C HIS A 354 -10.91 1.03 -43.01
N ALA A 355 -11.28 0.83 -44.28
CA ALA A 355 -10.71 -0.22 -45.14
C ALA A 355 -9.28 0.13 -45.58
N GLY A 356 -8.44 -0.90 -45.75
CA GLY A 356 -7.05 -0.71 -46.22
C GLY A 356 -6.96 -0.15 -47.65
N SER A 357 -7.95 -0.41 -48.50
CA SER A 357 -7.99 0.02 -49.91
C SER A 357 -8.54 1.43 -50.14
N PHE A 358 -9.04 2.12 -49.10
CA PHE A 358 -9.63 3.45 -49.27
C PHE A 358 -8.58 4.52 -49.62
N ASP A 359 -8.89 5.39 -50.58
CA ASP A 359 -8.04 6.50 -51.05
C ASP A 359 -8.31 7.78 -50.22
N ASP A 360 -7.35 8.13 -49.36
CA ASP A 360 -7.39 9.29 -48.46
C ASP A 360 -6.47 10.44 -48.92
N LYS A 361 -6.05 10.46 -50.20
CA LYS A 361 -5.15 11.51 -50.70
C LYS A 361 -5.71 12.92 -50.48
N SER A 362 -7.03 13.08 -50.56
CA SER A 362 -7.74 14.36 -50.38
C SER A 362 -7.94 14.78 -48.92
N TRP A 363 -7.61 13.93 -47.95
CA TRP A 363 -7.77 14.24 -46.53
C TRP A 363 -6.69 15.21 -46.06
N GLU A 364 -7.06 16.04 -45.08
CA GLU A 364 -6.15 16.93 -44.38
C GLU A 364 -5.07 16.14 -43.62
N GLN A 365 -4.01 16.81 -43.19
CA GLN A 365 -2.98 16.20 -42.36
C GLN A 365 -2.96 16.85 -40.98
N VAL A 366 -2.71 16.03 -39.96
CA VAL A 366 -2.59 16.47 -38.56
C VAL A 366 -1.43 15.72 -37.91
N LYS A 367 -0.66 16.38 -37.05
CA LYS A 367 0.42 15.72 -36.32
C LYS A 367 -0.14 14.97 -35.12
N ILE A 368 0.27 13.72 -34.94
CA ILE A 368 -0.09 12.88 -33.80
C ILE A 368 1.14 12.74 -32.88
N PRO A 369 0.99 12.83 -31.55
CA PRO A 369 -0.22 13.21 -30.81
C PRO A 369 -0.60 14.68 -31.05
N ASN A 370 -1.88 14.95 -31.22
CA ASN A 370 -2.34 16.27 -31.62
C ASN A 370 -2.39 17.28 -30.47
N PHE A 371 -2.29 16.86 -29.21
CA PHE A 371 -2.25 17.77 -28.04
C PHE A 371 -0.86 18.34 -27.73
N ALA A 372 0.20 17.80 -28.31
CA ALA A 372 1.57 18.24 -28.06
C ALA A 372 2.03 19.42 -28.95
N ASN A 373 1.23 19.84 -29.94
CA ASN A 373 1.61 20.89 -30.90
C ASN A 373 0.58 22.01 -30.85
N GLU A 374 0.92 23.29 -30.99
CA GLU A 374 -0.07 24.39 -30.92
C GLU A 374 -0.81 24.63 -32.26
N ASN A 375 -0.29 24.12 -33.38
CA ASN A 375 -0.77 24.43 -34.74
C ASN A 375 -2.02 23.63 -35.20
N ASP A 376 -2.32 22.48 -34.59
CA ASP A 376 -3.41 21.56 -35.02
C ASP A 376 -4.77 21.84 -34.32
N HIS A 377 -5.07 23.12 -34.07
CA HIS A 377 -6.15 23.53 -33.17
C HIS A 377 -7.56 23.22 -33.75
N ALA A 378 -7.73 23.24 -35.07
CA ALA A 378 -9.02 22.96 -35.71
C ALA A 378 -9.45 21.49 -35.57
N ALA A 379 -8.51 20.55 -35.77
CA ALA A 379 -8.77 19.12 -35.61
C ALA A 379 -9.14 18.76 -34.15
N ARG A 380 -8.52 19.41 -33.17
CA ARG A 380 -8.83 19.18 -31.75
C ARG A 380 -10.19 19.72 -31.31
N LYS A 381 -10.73 20.72 -31.98
CA LYS A 381 -12.01 21.36 -31.60
C LYS A 381 -13.22 20.81 -32.36
N ALA A 382 -13.01 19.86 -33.27
CA ALA A 382 -14.11 19.23 -33.99
C ALA A 382 -14.93 18.35 -33.03
N LEU A 383 -16.24 18.63 -32.96
CA LEU A 383 -17.21 17.83 -32.21
C LEU A 383 -17.82 16.76 -33.13
N GLY A 384 -18.13 15.60 -32.56
CA GLY A 384 -18.67 14.44 -33.27
C GLY A 384 -17.59 13.49 -33.77
N LEU A 385 -17.93 12.70 -34.80
CA LEU A 385 -17.04 11.68 -35.33
C LEU A 385 -15.92 12.28 -36.18
N CYS A 386 -14.69 11.85 -35.93
CA CYS A 386 -13.50 12.27 -36.66
C CYS A 386 -12.63 11.04 -36.97
N TRP A 387 -12.08 10.97 -38.17
CA TRP A 387 -11.28 9.85 -38.64
C TRP A 387 -9.83 10.25 -38.84
N TYR A 388 -8.94 9.34 -38.43
CA TYR A 388 -7.50 9.43 -38.58
C TYR A 388 -7.02 8.20 -39.35
N ARG A 389 -6.15 8.35 -40.36
CA ARG A 389 -5.56 7.23 -41.12
C ARG A 389 -4.05 7.39 -41.26
N PHE A 390 -3.32 6.28 -41.17
CA PHE A 390 -1.89 6.23 -41.39
C PHE A 390 -1.44 4.94 -42.07
N LYS A 391 -0.47 5.06 -42.97
CA LYS A 391 0.11 3.96 -43.74
C LYS A 391 1.52 3.67 -43.26
N PHE A 392 1.84 2.40 -43.05
CA PHE A 392 3.18 1.99 -42.60
C PHE A 392 3.60 0.64 -43.17
N PRO A 393 4.90 0.44 -43.47
CA PRO A 393 5.41 -0.83 -43.95
C PRO A 393 5.80 -1.77 -42.80
N MET A 394 5.64 -3.08 -43.00
CA MET A 394 6.31 -4.12 -42.23
C MET A 394 7.26 -4.91 -43.13
N THR A 395 8.51 -5.07 -42.70
CA THR A 395 9.57 -5.75 -43.48
C THR A 395 9.71 -7.26 -43.18
N ASP A 396 10.45 -7.99 -44.02
CA ASP A 396 10.81 -9.40 -43.82
C ASP A 396 11.52 -9.67 -42.48
N LYS A 397 12.24 -8.66 -41.94
CA LYS A 397 12.85 -8.74 -40.61
C LYS A 397 11.80 -9.01 -39.54
N HIS A 398 10.67 -8.31 -39.59
CA HIS A 398 9.59 -8.49 -38.62
C HIS A 398 8.94 -9.87 -38.76
N LEU A 399 8.76 -10.36 -40.00
CA LEU A 399 8.26 -11.71 -40.24
C LEU A 399 9.17 -12.78 -39.63
N ARG A 400 10.49 -12.59 -39.75
CA ARG A 400 11.47 -13.50 -39.15
C ARG A 400 11.35 -13.51 -37.63
N MET A 401 11.21 -12.34 -37.00
CA MET A 401 11.04 -12.22 -35.56
C MET A 401 9.81 -13.00 -35.05
N VAL A 402 8.70 -12.95 -35.78
CA VAL A 402 7.50 -13.74 -35.44
C VAL A 402 7.76 -15.26 -35.59
N LYS A 403 8.34 -15.67 -36.72
CA LYS A 403 8.47 -17.09 -37.08
C LYS A 403 9.56 -17.84 -36.31
N TYR A 404 10.64 -17.18 -35.96
CA TYR A 404 11.84 -17.84 -35.42
C TYR A 404 12.18 -17.39 -34.00
N ASP A 405 11.81 -16.15 -33.63
CA ASP A 405 12.07 -15.60 -32.29
C ASP A 405 10.80 -15.59 -31.42
N PHE A 406 9.67 -16.10 -31.95
CA PHE A 406 8.34 -16.12 -31.31
C PHE A 406 7.87 -14.75 -30.82
N GLN A 407 8.33 -13.70 -31.50
CA GLN A 407 8.05 -12.31 -31.14
C GLN A 407 6.64 -11.91 -31.56
N ARG A 408 5.92 -11.16 -30.71
CA ARG A 408 4.58 -10.63 -30.99
C ARG A 408 4.62 -9.10 -31.10
N PHE A 409 3.72 -8.51 -31.90
CA PHE A 409 3.60 -7.06 -32.11
C PHE A 409 2.29 -6.53 -31.52
N PHE A 410 2.39 -5.40 -30.82
CA PHE A 410 1.29 -4.77 -30.12
C PHE A 410 1.12 -3.31 -30.53
N LEU A 411 -0.13 -2.89 -30.74
CA LEU A 411 -0.51 -1.49 -30.72
C LEU A 411 -0.63 -1.05 -29.27
N ALA A 412 0.21 -0.11 -28.85
CA ALA A 412 0.20 0.47 -27.51
C ALA A 412 -0.07 1.97 -27.59
N GLY A 413 -0.89 2.50 -26.68
CA GLY A 413 -1.18 3.92 -26.65
C GLY A 413 -1.94 4.38 -25.42
N LYS A 414 -2.12 5.69 -25.31
CA LYS A 414 -2.90 6.34 -24.28
C LYS A 414 -3.60 7.59 -24.81
N GLY A 415 -4.79 7.85 -24.29
CA GLY A 415 -5.51 9.11 -24.48
C GLY A 415 -6.27 9.19 -25.78
N LEU A 416 -7.21 8.25 -25.98
CA LEU A 416 -8.26 8.37 -27.00
C LEU A 416 -9.42 9.13 -26.38
N ASP A 417 -9.69 10.33 -26.88
CA ASP A 417 -10.70 11.20 -26.26
C ASP A 417 -12.13 10.64 -26.38
N ASP A 418 -12.91 10.75 -25.30
CA ASP A 418 -14.31 10.31 -25.11
C ASP A 418 -14.70 8.87 -25.48
N SER A 419 -14.49 8.45 -26.74
CA SER A 419 -14.57 7.06 -27.21
C SER A 419 -13.99 6.94 -28.62
N ALA A 420 -13.45 5.76 -28.96
CA ALA A 420 -12.83 5.50 -30.25
C ALA A 420 -13.00 4.05 -30.74
N ASP A 421 -13.00 3.87 -32.06
CA ASP A 421 -12.82 2.59 -32.74
C ASP A 421 -11.48 2.57 -33.48
N ILE A 422 -10.71 1.49 -33.36
CA ILE A 422 -9.44 1.32 -34.10
C ILE A 422 -9.54 0.14 -35.05
N TYR A 423 -9.01 0.31 -36.26
CA TYR A 423 -8.96 -0.69 -37.31
C TYR A 423 -7.53 -0.87 -37.83
N ILE A 424 -7.15 -2.12 -38.11
CA ILE A 424 -5.94 -2.47 -38.87
C ILE A 424 -6.38 -3.20 -40.13
N ASN A 425 -5.97 -2.70 -41.29
CA ASN A 425 -6.30 -3.28 -42.60
C ASN A 425 -7.80 -3.56 -42.80
N GLY A 426 -8.67 -2.71 -42.23
CA GLY A 426 -10.13 -2.86 -42.30
C GLY A 426 -10.76 -3.71 -41.20
N LYS A 427 -10.00 -4.47 -40.42
CA LYS A 427 -10.49 -5.25 -39.27
C LYS A 427 -10.52 -4.38 -38.02
N LYS A 428 -11.67 -4.30 -37.34
CA LYS A 428 -11.80 -3.61 -36.05
C LYS A 428 -11.03 -4.40 -34.99
N ILE A 429 -10.10 -3.74 -34.31
CA ILE A 429 -9.26 -4.31 -33.24
C ILE A 429 -9.55 -3.70 -31.86
N PHE A 430 -10.26 -2.56 -31.81
CA PHE A 430 -10.57 -1.86 -30.57
C PHE A 430 -11.91 -1.13 -30.66
N SER A 431 -12.60 -1.01 -29.53
CA SER A 431 -13.73 -0.10 -29.34
C SER A 431 -13.77 0.36 -27.86
N GLY A 432 -13.80 1.67 -27.62
CA GLY A 432 -13.81 2.28 -26.28
C GLY A 432 -12.82 3.43 -26.13
N GLY A 433 -12.42 3.76 -24.90
CA GLY A 433 -11.44 4.81 -24.62
C GLY A 433 -12.01 6.03 -23.89
N LYS A 434 -11.12 6.74 -23.19
CA LYS A 434 -11.27 8.05 -22.55
C LYS A 434 -9.91 8.74 -22.59
N TRP A 435 -9.87 10.04 -22.27
CA TRP A 435 -8.65 10.86 -22.31
C TRP A 435 -7.45 10.30 -21.51
N ASN A 436 -7.66 9.39 -20.55
CA ASN A 436 -6.60 8.72 -19.78
C ASN A 436 -6.49 7.20 -20.01
N THR A 437 -7.30 6.61 -20.90
CA THR A 437 -7.28 5.17 -21.15
C THR A 437 -5.98 4.76 -21.79
N VAL A 438 -5.30 3.80 -21.16
CA VAL A 438 -4.15 3.07 -21.73
C VAL A 438 -4.70 1.84 -22.43
N TYR A 439 -4.23 1.56 -23.64
CA TYR A 439 -4.62 0.39 -24.41
C TYR A 439 -3.39 -0.32 -24.96
N LYS A 440 -3.51 -1.65 -25.03
CA LYS A 440 -2.49 -2.56 -25.52
C LYS A 440 -3.20 -3.69 -26.25
N ILE A 441 -3.00 -3.78 -27.56
CA ILE A 441 -3.74 -4.69 -28.42
C ILE A 441 -2.74 -5.49 -29.21
N ASP A 442 -2.83 -6.81 -29.13
CA ASP A 442 -2.04 -7.68 -30.01
C ASP A 442 -2.57 -7.53 -31.44
N ILE A 443 -1.70 -7.17 -32.36
CA ILE A 443 -2.03 -6.98 -33.78
C ILE A 443 -1.21 -7.91 -34.66
N THR A 444 -0.54 -8.91 -34.08
CA THR A 444 0.43 -9.76 -34.77
C THR A 444 -0.17 -10.44 -35.99
N ASP A 445 -1.42 -10.92 -35.88
CA ASP A 445 -2.09 -11.70 -36.92
C ASP A 445 -2.81 -10.80 -37.95
N GLU A 446 -3.00 -9.51 -37.63
CA GLU A 446 -3.65 -8.51 -38.47
C GLU A 446 -2.68 -7.78 -39.42
N LEU A 447 -1.37 -7.97 -39.22
CA LEU A 447 -0.32 -7.30 -39.97
C LEU A 447 0.04 -8.04 -41.26
N ASN A 448 0.11 -7.30 -42.36
CA ASN A 448 0.73 -7.72 -43.61
C ASN A 448 2.24 -7.57 -43.49
N TYR A 449 2.95 -8.67 -43.22
CA TYR A 449 4.40 -8.69 -43.25
C TYR A 449 4.91 -8.71 -44.70
N ALA A 450 6.04 -8.04 -44.95
CA ALA A 450 6.56 -7.78 -46.29
C ALA A 450 5.61 -6.94 -47.17
N GLY A 451 4.88 -6.01 -46.56
CA GLY A 451 3.88 -5.18 -47.24
C GLY A 451 3.47 -3.93 -46.48
N GLU A 452 2.61 -3.13 -47.12
CA GLU A 452 1.98 -1.94 -46.52
C GLU A 452 0.78 -2.33 -45.65
N ASN A 453 0.63 -1.62 -44.53
CA ASN A 453 -0.47 -1.73 -43.59
C ASN A 453 -1.15 -0.38 -43.43
N VAL A 454 -2.43 -0.39 -43.06
CA VAL A 454 -3.21 0.80 -42.74
C VAL A 454 -3.76 0.69 -41.33
N ILE A 455 -3.53 1.72 -40.52
CA ILE A 455 -4.27 1.95 -39.28
C ILE A 455 -5.29 3.06 -39.50
N ALA A 456 -6.53 2.83 -39.05
CA ALA A 456 -7.59 3.83 -39.04
C ALA A 456 -8.18 3.96 -37.62
N VAL A 457 -8.37 5.18 -37.15
CA VAL A 457 -8.95 5.49 -35.84
C VAL A 457 -10.14 6.42 -36.03
N CYS A 458 -11.31 6.03 -35.54
CA CYS A 458 -12.49 6.88 -35.49
C CYS A 458 -12.70 7.32 -34.04
N ILE A 459 -12.67 8.62 -33.77
CA ILE A 459 -12.89 9.21 -32.45
C ILE A 459 -14.25 9.90 -32.44
N ASN A 460 -15.03 9.71 -31.37
CA ASN A 460 -16.26 10.44 -31.13
C ASN A 460 -16.04 11.46 -30.01
N ASN A 461 -15.73 12.71 -30.38
CA ASN A 461 -15.54 13.81 -29.44
C ASN A 461 -16.90 14.40 -29.03
N ILE A 462 -17.29 14.23 -27.77
CA ILE A 462 -18.59 14.66 -27.24
C ILE A 462 -18.51 16.13 -26.81
N ASN A 463 -17.42 16.55 -26.16
CA ASN A 463 -17.26 17.93 -25.72
C ASN A 463 -15.80 18.37 -25.58
N GLY A 464 -15.56 19.67 -25.75
CA GLY A 464 -14.24 20.25 -25.54
C GLY A 464 -13.24 19.86 -26.63
N GLU A 465 -11.97 19.76 -26.22
CA GLU A 465 -10.88 19.37 -27.11
C GLU A 465 -10.73 17.85 -27.12
N GLY A 466 -10.70 17.24 -28.32
CA GLY A 466 -10.57 15.81 -28.52
C GLY A 466 -9.54 15.38 -29.56
N GLY A 467 -9.30 14.07 -29.65
CA GLY A 467 -8.27 13.48 -30.53
C GLY A 467 -7.40 12.43 -29.87
N ILE A 468 -6.23 12.18 -30.46
CA ILE A 468 -5.21 11.25 -29.94
C ILE A 468 -4.19 12.07 -29.13
N ARG A 469 -4.34 12.04 -27.79
CA ARG A 469 -3.77 13.04 -26.88
C ARG A 469 -2.33 12.79 -26.46
N ASP A 470 -1.99 11.57 -26.08
CA ASP A 470 -0.75 11.27 -25.34
C ASP A 470 0.26 10.56 -26.25
N TYR A 471 0.06 9.27 -26.54
CA TYR A 471 0.90 8.53 -27.48
C TYR A 471 0.15 7.37 -28.13
N ILE A 472 0.63 6.97 -29.30
CA ILE A 472 0.25 5.73 -29.97
C ILE A 472 1.50 5.19 -30.67
N THR A 473 1.74 3.87 -30.65
CA THR A 473 2.93 3.24 -31.26
C THR A 473 2.71 1.74 -31.50
N ILE A 474 3.51 1.15 -32.39
CA ILE A 474 3.59 -0.31 -32.54
C ILE A 474 4.93 -0.78 -32.01
N VAL A 475 4.90 -1.69 -31.05
CA VAL A 475 6.08 -2.26 -30.39
C VAL A 475 6.02 -3.77 -30.33
N ASP A 476 7.19 -4.39 -30.28
CA ASP A 476 7.28 -5.81 -30.00
C ASP A 476 7.09 -6.11 -28.50
N SER A 477 6.63 -7.32 -28.18
CA SER A 477 6.34 -7.80 -26.83
C SER A 477 7.50 -7.66 -25.83
N SER A 478 8.76 -7.64 -26.28
CA SER A 478 9.92 -7.48 -25.39
C SER A 478 10.11 -6.03 -24.93
N LYS A 479 9.57 -5.07 -25.68
CA LYS A 479 9.67 -3.62 -25.42
C LYS A 479 8.42 -3.05 -24.77
N LEU A 480 7.50 -3.92 -24.37
CA LEU A 480 6.20 -3.50 -23.87
C LEU A 480 6.20 -3.28 -22.36
N MET A 481 5.55 -2.19 -21.95
CA MET A 481 5.38 -1.79 -20.55
C MET A 481 4.38 -2.73 -19.86
N LEU A 482 4.83 -3.91 -19.49
CA LEU A 482 4.04 -4.82 -18.66
C LEU A 482 4.46 -4.65 -17.21
N LYS A 483 3.51 -4.21 -16.41
CA LYS A 483 3.56 -4.42 -14.97
C LYS A 483 3.62 -5.93 -14.73
N LYS A 484 4.65 -6.38 -14.04
CA LYS A 484 4.89 -7.80 -13.72
C LYS A 484 4.77 -8.00 -12.21
N TYR A 485 4.60 -9.25 -11.79
CA TYR A 485 4.87 -9.59 -10.40
C TYR A 485 6.34 -9.34 -10.07
N MET A 486 6.63 -9.09 -8.81
CA MET A 486 8.01 -9.07 -8.32
C MET A 486 8.66 -10.43 -8.58
N ASP A 487 9.89 -10.42 -9.06
CA ASP A 487 10.68 -11.65 -9.09
C ASP A 487 11.11 -12.05 -7.65
N PRO A 488 11.58 -13.29 -7.42
CA PRO A 488 12.05 -13.72 -6.11
C PRO A 488 13.13 -12.81 -5.49
N GLY A 489 14.02 -12.25 -6.30
CA GLY A 489 15.07 -11.34 -5.84
C GLY A 489 14.49 -10.04 -5.29
N GLN A 490 13.55 -9.44 -6.01
CA GLN A 490 12.80 -8.25 -5.60
C GLN A 490 11.95 -8.50 -4.36
N CYS A 491 11.31 -9.68 -4.25
CA CYS A 491 10.62 -10.09 -3.03
C CYS A 491 11.59 -10.11 -1.84
N HIS A 492 12.77 -10.72 -2.00
CA HIS A 492 13.80 -10.69 -0.97
C HIS A 492 14.24 -9.24 -0.66
N ALA A 493 14.46 -8.42 -1.68
CA ALA A 493 14.88 -7.03 -1.54
C ALA A 493 13.91 -6.24 -0.67
N LEU A 494 12.60 -6.38 -0.89
CA LEU A 494 11.57 -5.69 -0.10
C LEU A 494 11.78 -5.89 1.41
N PHE A 495 11.81 -7.15 1.85
CA PHE A 495 11.92 -7.48 3.28
C PHE A 495 13.30 -7.12 3.84
N TRP A 496 14.37 -7.39 3.07
CA TRP A 496 15.72 -7.07 3.50
C TRP A 496 15.93 -5.57 3.64
N GLN A 497 15.43 -4.75 2.72
CA GLN A 497 15.55 -3.30 2.78
C GLN A 497 14.89 -2.72 4.04
N HIS A 498 13.68 -3.17 4.37
CA HIS A 498 13.03 -2.82 5.63
C HIS A 498 13.90 -3.19 6.85
N VAL A 499 14.49 -4.39 6.84
CA VAL A 499 15.30 -4.88 7.95
C VAL A 499 16.68 -4.22 8.01
N ILE A 500 17.30 -3.89 6.90
CA ILE A 500 18.61 -3.22 6.87
C ILE A 500 18.47 -1.79 7.37
N HIS A 501 17.46 -1.06 6.91
CA HIS A 501 17.18 0.33 7.29
C HIS A 501 16.34 0.50 8.57
N GLY A 502 16.33 -0.51 9.45
CA GLY A 502 15.86 -0.33 10.82
C GLY A 502 14.41 -0.71 11.11
N HIS A 503 13.55 -1.11 10.18
CA HIS A 503 12.20 -1.59 10.52
C HIS A 503 12.21 -2.96 11.22
N SER A 504 11.45 -3.09 12.31
CA SER A 504 11.30 -4.32 13.09
C SER A 504 10.17 -5.22 12.60
N GLY A 505 9.29 -4.73 11.73
CA GLY A 505 8.30 -5.53 11.03
C GLY A 505 7.67 -4.79 9.85
N LEU A 506 6.86 -5.53 9.09
CA LEU A 506 6.22 -5.11 7.85
C LEU A 506 4.82 -5.72 7.78
N ASP A 507 3.79 -4.90 7.54
CA ASP A 507 2.49 -5.35 7.05
C ASP A 507 2.52 -5.44 5.53
N PHE A 508 2.46 -6.65 4.97
CA PHE A 508 2.69 -6.88 3.54
C PHE A 508 1.36 -7.07 2.79
N TRP A 509 0.92 -6.02 2.08
CA TRP A 509 -0.32 -6.01 1.32
C TRP A 509 -0.07 -6.38 -0.14
N MET A 510 -0.44 -7.62 -0.50
CA MET A 510 -0.26 -8.19 -1.85
C MET A 510 -1.41 -7.83 -2.79
N VAL A 511 -1.58 -6.54 -3.06
CA VAL A 511 -2.70 -6.03 -3.88
C VAL A 511 -2.57 -6.49 -5.34
N LYS A 512 -1.34 -6.46 -5.89
CA LYS A 512 -1.03 -6.87 -7.27
C LYS A 512 0.02 -7.97 -7.34
N GLU A 513 0.14 -8.76 -6.29
CA GLU A 513 1.09 -9.85 -6.15
C GLU A 513 0.36 -11.15 -5.81
N PRO A 514 0.91 -12.33 -6.14
CA PRO A 514 0.31 -13.59 -5.73
C PRO A 514 0.27 -13.70 -4.21
N LYS A 515 -0.91 -13.92 -3.62
CA LYS A 515 -1.05 -14.10 -2.17
C LYS A 515 -0.30 -15.31 -1.64
N LEU A 516 -0.24 -16.36 -2.46
CA LEU A 516 0.52 -17.57 -2.19
C LEU A 516 1.95 -17.43 -2.75
N ASN A 517 2.85 -16.86 -1.95
CA ASN A 517 4.24 -16.65 -2.34
C ASN A 517 5.20 -17.62 -1.60
N PRO A 518 5.82 -18.60 -2.29
CA PRO A 518 6.71 -19.58 -1.67
C PRO A 518 8.07 -19.03 -1.24
N GLU A 519 8.39 -17.77 -1.58
CA GLU A 519 9.63 -17.12 -1.17
C GLU A 519 9.55 -16.54 0.24
N ILE A 520 8.37 -16.12 0.72
CA ILE A 520 8.20 -15.52 2.06
C ILE A 520 8.74 -16.43 3.19
N PRO A 521 8.47 -17.75 3.24
CA PRO A 521 9.06 -18.62 4.26
C PRO A 521 10.59 -18.70 4.20
N LYS A 522 11.18 -18.58 3.00
CA LYS A 522 12.64 -18.60 2.83
C LYS A 522 13.26 -17.29 3.33
N ILE A 523 12.68 -16.16 2.93
CA ILE A 523 13.06 -14.82 3.40
C ILE A 523 13.04 -14.76 4.94
N LYS A 524 11.96 -15.27 5.56
CA LYS A 524 11.85 -15.37 7.02
C LYS A 524 12.99 -16.19 7.61
N ALA A 525 13.28 -17.36 7.06
CA ALA A 525 14.36 -18.22 7.52
C ALA A 525 15.74 -17.54 7.38
N ASP A 526 15.98 -16.81 6.30
CA ASP A 526 17.21 -16.05 6.07
C ASP A 526 17.41 -14.97 7.15
N ILE A 527 16.41 -14.09 7.34
CA ILE A 527 16.46 -13.01 8.33
C ILE A 527 16.63 -13.57 9.74
N GLU A 528 15.87 -14.62 10.09
CA GLU A 528 15.99 -15.25 11.40
C GLU A 528 17.37 -15.87 11.66
N SER A 529 18.01 -16.42 10.62
CA SER A 529 19.34 -17.01 10.74
C SER A 529 20.36 -16.00 11.26
N VAL A 530 20.28 -14.76 10.78
CA VAL A 530 21.24 -13.71 11.15
C VAL A 530 20.68 -12.67 12.12
N SER A 531 19.46 -12.88 12.64
CA SER A 531 18.74 -11.92 13.50
C SER A 531 19.56 -11.39 14.68
N SER A 532 20.39 -12.23 15.31
CA SER A 532 21.28 -11.82 16.41
C SER A 532 22.37 -10.82 16.00
N ILE A 533 22.70 -10.74 14.71
CA ILE A 533 23.66 -9.81 14.12
C ILE A 533 22.96 -8.51 13.68
N ILE A 534 21.80 -8.63 13.02
CA ILE A 534 21.15 -7.50 12.34
C ILE A 534 20.09 -6.76 13.16
N LEU A 535 19.47 -7.38 14.17
CA LEU A 535 18.42 -6.72 14.96
C LEU A 535 18.93 -5.68 15.97
N PRO A 536 20.16 -5.79 16.56
CA PRO A 536 20.69 -4.74 17.43
C PRO A 536 20.71 -3.37 16.73
N ARG A 537 20.22 -2.34 17.44
CA ARG A 537 20.19 -0.95 16.93
C ARG A 537 21.43 -0.15 17.38
N PRO A 538 21.86 0.85 16.59
CA PRO A 538 21.46 1.08 15.21
C PRO A 538 22.03 -0.02 14.28
N ARG A 539 21.28 -0.38 13.24
CA ARG A 539 21.63 -1.49 12.32
C ARG A 539 22.71 -1.05 11.35
N ILE A 540 22.42 0.03 10.62
CA ILE A 540 23.41 0.81 9.88
C ILE A 540 24.04 1.81 10.84
N LYS A 541 25.36 1.94 10.80
CA LYS A 541 26.11 2.92 11.60
C LYS A 541 26.59 4.04 10.69
N GLY A 542 25.85 5.14 10.64
CA GLY A 542 26.19 6.27 9.78
C GLY A 542 27.61 6.80 10.03
N LYS A 543 28.27 7.20 8.95
CA LYS A 543 29.65 7.75 8.96
C LYS A 543 29.67 9.27 8.91
N ILE A 544 28.58 9.87 8.44
CA ILE A 544 28.36 11.31 8.35
C ILE A 544 26.94 11.61 8.82
N ALA A 545 26.66 12.88 9.13
CA ALA A 545 25.30 13.32 9.44
C ALA A 545 24.71 14.09 8.25
N ILE A 546 23.48 13.77 7.87
CA ILE A 546 22.69 14.57 6.93
C ILE A 546 21.42 15.06 7.63
N LEU A 547 21.19 16.38 7.62
CA LEU A 547 19.94 16.93 8.11
C LEU A 547 18.85 16.66 7.07
N TYR A 548 17.75 16.02 7.47
CA TYR A 548 16.51 16.13 6.71
C TYR A 548 15.70 17.31 7.25
N PRO A 549 15.51 18.39 6.47
CA PRO A 549 14.78 19.57 6.94
C PRO A 549 13.27 19.35 6.81
N PHE A 550 12.71 18.50 7.68
CA PHE A 550 11.29 18.16 7.71
C PHE A 550 10.39 19.39 7.79
N GLU A 551 10.84 20.44 8.49
CA GLU A 551 10.15 21.72 8.59
C GLU A 551 10.11 22.50 7.26
N SER A 552 11.13 22.38 6.41
CA SER A 552 11.17 23.06 5.11
C SER A 552 10.36 22.31 4.05
N PHE A 553 10.36 20.98 4.09
CA PHE A 553 9.63 20.14 3.13
C PHE A 553 8.16 19.91 3.48
N TYR A 554 7.73 20.25 4.72
CA TYR A 554 6.38 19.96 5.23
C TYR A 554 6.03 18.47 5.19
N GLY A 555 6.93 17.60 5.65
CA GLY A 555 6.76 16.14 5.62
C GLY A 555 7.81 15.44 4.76
N LEU A 556 7.72 14.12 4.65
CA LEU A 556 8.55 13.30 3.76
C LEU A 556 8.16 13.57 2.29
N GLY A 557 9.10 14.08 1.49
CA GLY A 557 8.91 14.45 0.09
C GLY A 557 8.81 13.26 -0.87
N GLY A 558 8.26 13.47 -2.06
CA GLY A 558 8.28 12.48 -3.16
C GLY A 558 6.97 11.72 -3.44
N LEU A 559 5.83 12.11 -2.83
CA LEU A 559 4.51 11.53 -3.13
C LEU A 559 3.63 12.38 -4.04
N VAL A 560 3.39 13.63 -3.65
CA VAL A 560 2.43 14.53 -4.32
C VAL A 560 3.13 15.31 -5.42
N GLU A 561 4.32 15.82 -5.14
CA GLU A 561 5.18 16.53 -6.08
C GLU A 561 6.65 16.25 -5.76
N VAL A 562 7.46 16.09 -6.81
CA VAL A 562 8.92 15.94 -6.68
C VAL A 562 9.55 17.28 -7.04
N THR A 563 9.80 18.10 -6.02
CA THR A 563 10.49 19.40 -6.18
C THR A 563 11.95 19.21 -6.61
N GLU A 564 12.55 20.26 -7.19
CA GLU A 564 13.98 20.30 -7.50
C GLU A 564 14.83 20.14 -6.23
N GLU A 565 14.43 20.78 -5.13
CA GLU A 565 15.12 20.69 -3.84
C GLU A 565 15.09 19.27 -3.28
N PHE A 566 13.95 18.59 -3.35
CA PHE A 566 13.86 17.20 -2.90
C PHE A 566 14.66 16.26 -3.81
N SER A 567 14.68 16.52 -5.13
CA SER A 567 15.52 15.77 -6.06
C SER A 567 17.00 15.93 -5.72
N GLY A 568 17.46 17.16 -5.50
CA GLY A 568 18.83 17.44 -5.11
C GLY A 568 19.19 16.87 -3.73
N PHE A 569 18.25 16.86 -2.78
CA PHE A 569 18.41 16.17 -1.50
C PHE A 569 18.73 14.68 -1.72
N MET A 570 17.91 14.00 -2.54
CA MET A 570 18.08 12.59 -2.84
C MET A 570 19.37 12.30 -3.62
N GLU A 571 19.83 13.22 -4.48
CA GLU A 571 21.13 13.10 -5.14
C GLU A 571 22.29 13.10 -4.15
N LEU A 572 22.26 13.99 -3.16
CA LEU A 572 23.28 14.01 -2.10
C LEU A 572 23.20 12.75 -1.24
N TYR A 573 22.00 12.39 -0.79
CA TYR A 573 21.77 11.19 0.02
C TYR A 573 22.25 9.91 -0.70
N ASN A 574 21.80 9.68 -1.95
CA ASN A 574 22.22 8.54 -2.76
C ASN A 574 23.70 8.63 -3.15
N GLY A 575 24.24 9.84 -3.34
CA GLY A 575 25.65 10.07 -3.57
C GLY A 575 26.52 9.52 -2.44
N PHE A 576 26.11 9.69 -1.18
CA PHE A 576 26.78 9.08 -0.03
C PHE A 576 26.53 7.57 0.08
N LEU A 577 25.27 7.13 -0.10
CA LEU A 577 24.88 5.72 -0.05
C LEU A 577 25.71 4.87 -1.03
N PHE A 578 25.78 5.28 -2.30
CA PHE A 578 26.49 4.56 -3.36
C PHE A 578 28.01 4.81 -3.34
N ASN A 579 28.49 5.77 -2.55
CA ASN A 579 29.91 5.86 -2.16
C ASN A 579 30.27 4.95 -0.97
N HIS A 580 29.32 4.14 -0.49
CA HIS A 580 29.46 3.24 0.67
C HIS A 580 29.84 3.99 1.96
N VAL A 581 29.31 5.20 2.12
CA VAL A 581 29.44 6.04 3.32
C VAL A 581 28.01 6.37 3.78
N PRO A 582 27.30 5.43 4.43
CA PRO A 582 25.90 5.64 4.79
C PRO A 582 25.78 6.84 5.74
N PRO A 583 24.84 7.76 5.50
CA PRO A 583 24.57 8.85 6.42
C PRO A 583 23.66 8.40 7.58
N ASP A 584 23.87 8.96 8.78
CA ASP A 584 22.78 9.01 9.76
C ASP A 584 21.91 10.23 9.40
N VAL A 585 20.64 9.99 9.09
CA VAL A 585 19.66 11.05 8.83
C VAL A 585 19.19 11.61 10.18
N ILE A 586 19.43 12.90 10.40
CA ILE A 586 19.18 13.56 11.69
C ILE A 586 18.16 14.69 11.58
N SER A 587 17.51 15.01 12.70
CA SER A 587 16.55 16.10 12.86
C SER A 587 17.21 17.42 13.31
N CYS A 588 16.49 18.53 13.21
CA CYS A 588 16.90 19.81 13.82
C CYS A 588 17.16 19.67 15.33
N ARG A 589 16.33 18.91 16.07
CA ARG A 589 16.53 18.68 17.52
C ARG A 589 17.79 17.89 17.81
N SER A 590 18.11 16.90 16.97
CA SER A 590 19.38 16.16 17.05
C SER A 590 20.59 17.08 16.90
N ILE A 591 20.51 18.13 16.06
CA ILE A 591 21.56 19.15 15.97
C ILE A 591 21.64 19.99 17.24
N ILE A 592 20.49 20.45 17.76
CA ILE A 592 20.41 21.24 19.01
C ILE A 592 21.04 20.48 20.19
N GLU A 593 20.77 19.18 20.29
CA GLU A 593 21.34 18.27 21.30
C GLU A 593 22.84 17.96 21.09
N GLY A 594 23.42 18.38 19.96
CA GLY A 594 24.83 18.15 19.64
C GLY A 594 25.15 16.75 19.13
N LYS A 595 24.17 15.96 18.68
CA LYS A 595 24.41 14.60 18.15
C LYS A 595 25.31 14.58 16.91
N HIS A 596 25.39 15.69 16.17
CA HIS A 596 26.20 15.83 14.97
C HIS A 596 27.72 15.99 15.25
N PHE A 597 28.14 16.37 16.46
CA PHE A 597 29.57 16.60 16.77
C PHE A 597 30.45 15.36 16.66
N LYS A 598 29.87 14.15 16.69
CA LYS A 598 30.62 12.90 16.56
C LYS A 598 31.01 12.56 15.11
N TYR A 599 30.45 13.26 14.13
CA TYR A 599 30.71 12.99 12.71
C TYR A 599 31.78 13.92 12.15
N PRO A 600 32.60 13.45 11.20
CA PRO A 600 33.59 14.28 10.51
C PRO A 600 32.98 15.24 9.49
N LEU A 601 31.73 15.00 9.06
CA LEU A 601 31.02 15.78 8.06
C LEU A 601 29.54 15.92 8.42
N LEU A 602 29.03 17.15 8.30
CA LEU A 602 27.62 17.49 8.41
C LEU A 602 27.12 18.00 7.04
N VAL A 603 25.98 17.51 6.58
CA VAL A 603 25.38 17.89 5.30
C VAL A 603 24.05 18.58 5.57
N LEU A 604 23.89 19.80 5.05
CA LEU A 604 22.73 20.67 5.24
C LEU A 604 22.09 21.01 3.89
N PRO A 605 21.34 20.05 3.30
CA PRO A 605 20.67 20.20 2.01
C PRO A 605 19.31 20.89 2.17
N TYR A 606 19.07 21.96 1.42
CA TYR A 606 17.83 22.71 1.25
C TYR A 606 17.08 23.05 2.55
N ALA A 607 17.82 23.25 3.64
CA ALA A 607 17.28 23.48 4.97
C ALA A 607 16.91 24.95 5.17
N LYS A 608 15.95 25.46 4.38
CA LYS A 608 15.57 26.88 4.33
C LYS A 608 15.20 27.44 5.70
N MET A 609 14.32 26.73 6.39
CA MET A 609 13.91 27.02 7.76
C MET A 609 14.41 25.90 8.67
N VAL A 610 15.03 26.29 9.78
CA VAL A 610 15.54 25.37 10.80
C VAL A 610 15.07 25.80 12.19
N ARG A 611 15.11 24.88 13.16
CA ARG A 611 14.73 25.22 14.53
C ARG A 611 15.69 26.24 15.15
N LYS A 612 15.18 27.16 15.97
CA LYS A 612 16.02 28.08 16.76
C LYS A 612 17.06 27.30 17.58
N GLY A 613 18.32 27.74 17.54
CA GLY A 613 19.45 27.02 18.15
C GLY A 613 20.26 26.15 17.18
N VAL A 614 19.69 25.78 16.02
CA VAL A 614 20.40 24.98 15.01
C VAL A 614 21.59 25.74 14.44
N PHE A 615 21.41 27.01 14.06
CA PHE A 615 22.47 27.80 13.45
C PHE A 615 23.67 27.96 14.39
N GLU A 616 23.42 28.24 15.67
CA GLU A 616 24.45 28.38 16.71
C GLU A 616 25.26 27.09 16.86
N LYS A 617 24.58 25.94 16.84
CA LYS A 617 25.22 24.62 16.94
C LYS A 617 26.03 24.27 15.70
N VAL A 618 25.51 24.60 14.51
CA VAL A 618 26.25 24.43 13.24
C VAL A 618 27.50 25.32 13.21
N MET A 619 27.39 26.58 13.66
CA MET A 619 28.53 27.48 13.80
C MET A 619 29.56 26.95 14.81
N GLU A 620 29.11 26.45 15.97
CA GLU A 620 29.96 25.83 16.98
C GLU A 620 30.73 24.62 16.40
N TYR A 621 30.06 23.80 15.59
CA TYR A 621 30.68 22.67 14.89
C TYR A 621 31.74 23.12 13.86
N ALA A 622 31.45 24.15 13.06
CA ALA A 622 32.44 24.74 12.15
C ALA A 622 33.65 25.32 12.89
N ASP A 623 33.41 26.03 14.01
CA ASP A 623 34.45 26.62 14.85
C ASP A 623 35.38 25.59 15.47
N LYS A 624 34.86 24.39 15.75
CA LYS A 624 35.64 23.22 16.21
C LYS A 624 36.34 22.47 15.08
N GLY A 625 36.33 23.00 13.86
CA GLY A 625 36.99 22.43 12.68
C GLY A 625 36.17 21.38 11.93
N GLY A 626 34.90 21.21 12.30
CA GLY A 626 33.94 20.35 11.61
C GLY A 626 33.75 20.76 10.15
N LYS A 627 33.47 19.78 9.30
CA LYS A 627 33.30 19.98 7.85
C LYS A 627 31.82 20.00 7.50
N ILE A 628 31.43 20.92 6.64
CA ILE A 628 30.02 21.13 6.30
C ILE A 628 29.84 21.19 4.78
N ILE A 629 28.91 20.41 4.23
CA ILE A 629 28.33 20.69 2.92
C ILE A 629 27.02 21.45 3.15
N ILE A 630 26.87 22.61 2.52
CA ILE A 630 25.64 23.42 2.58
C ILE A 630 25.19 23.76 1.17
N THR A 631 23.89 23.66 0.91
CA THR A 631 23.31 23.95 -0.41
C THR A 631 22.69 25.34 -0.48
N ARG A 632 22.31 25.81 -1.68
CA ARG A 632 21.53 27.06 -1.82
C ARG A 632 20.29 27.04 -0.93
N GLY A 633 19.94 28.23 -0.44
CA GLY A 633 18.70 28.40 0.30
C GLY A 633 18.65 27.65 1.62
N SER A 634 19.77 27.19 2.18
CA SER A 634 19.84 26.56 3.50
C SER A 634 20.20 27.58 4.59
N LEU A 635 19.68 27.37 5.81
CA LEU A 635 19.88 28.22 6.98
C LEU A 635 19.50 29.69 6.71
N ILE A 636 18.32 29.94 6.12
CA ILE A 636 17.85 31.29 5.81
C ILE A 636 17.16 31.92 7.00
N THR A 637 16.28 31.16 7.67
CA THR A 637 15.54 31.63 8.85
C THR A 637 15.49 30.58 9.95
N ASP A 638 15.28 31.02 11.19
CA ASP A 638 14.81 30.14 12.27
C ASP A 638 13.28 29.89 12.19
N ASP A 639 12.76 29.02 13.06
CA ASP A 639 11.33 28.70 13.18
C ASP A 639 10.62 29.47 14.31
N TYR A 640 11.33 30.32 15.04
CA TYR A 640 10.78 31.04 16.18
C TYR A 640 10.29 32.43 15.78
N TYR A 641 11.18 33.36 15.44
CA TYR A 641 10.76 34.68 14.93
C TYR A 641 11.04 34.84 13.44
N TYR A 642 11.42 33.76 12.78
CA TYR A 642 11.74 33.72 11.35
C TYR A 642 12.80 34.76 10.99
N GLU A 643 13.71 35.00 11.95
CA GLU A 643 14.78 35.97 11.79
C GLU A 643 15.76 35.48 10.75
N LYS A 644 16.26 36.41 9.92
CA LYS A 644 17.27 36.09 8.92
C LYS A 644 18.56 35.65 9.62
N LEU A 645 18.95 34.41 9.39
CA LEU A 645 20.19 33.85 9.92
C LEU A 645 21.40 34.40 9.16
N PRO A 646 22.54 34.67 9.82
CA PRO A 646 23.72 35.25 9.19
C PRO A 646 24.57 34.18 8.49
N VAL A 647 23.99 33.45 7.53
CA VAL A 647 24.61 32.31 6.84
C VAL A 647 25.96 32.63 6.20
N GLU A 648 26.17 33.88 5.79
CA GLU A 648 27.45 34.32 5.19
C GLU A 648 28.62 34.19 6.16
N LYS A 649 28.36 34.31 7.47
CA LYS A 649 29.38 34.05 8.50
C LYS A 649 29.81 32.59 8.48
N LEU A 650 28.88 31.66 8.26
CA LEU A 650 29.19 30.24 8.11
C LEU A 650 29.95 29.98 6.81
N LEU A 651 29.51 30.54 5.69
CA LEU A 651 30.17 30.36 4.38
C LEU A 651 31.62 30.87 4.36
N SER A 652 31.96 31.83 5.22
CA SER A 652 33.33 32.32 5.38
C SER A 652 34.25 31.37 6.17
N LYS A 653 33.72 30.33 6.83
CA LYS A 653 34.50 29.39 7.65
C LYS A 653 35.26 28.40 6.77
N ALA A 654 36.49 28.09 7.19
CA ALA A 654 37.28 27.05 6.54
C ALA A 654 36.61 25.67 6.71
N GLY A 655 36.54 24.88 5.64
CA GLY A 655 35.90 23.56 5.67
C GLY A 655 34.39 23.56 5.44
N VAL A 656 33.82 24.70 5.02
CA VAL A 656 32.44 24.81 4.54
C VAL A 656 32.44 24.77 3.01
N TYR A 657 31.76 23.78 2.45
CA TYR A 657 31.58 23.58 1.02
C TYR A 657 30.19 24.05 0.61
N PHE A 658 30.13 25.10 -0.21
CA PHE A 658 28.87 25.60 -0.74
C PHE A 658 28.56 24.96 -2.09
N LEU A 659 27.42 24.27 -2.18
CA LEU A 659 26.91 23.68 -3.41
C LEU A 659 25.67 24.46 -3.87
N LYS A 660 25.78 25.24 -4.94
CA LYS A 660 24.65 26.02 -5.46
C LYS A 660 23.46 25.11 -5.77
N GLU A 661 23.68 24.05 -6.54
CA GLU A 661 22.71 22.99 -6.78
C GLU A 661 23.46 21.71 -7.20
N PRO A 662 23.00 20.52 -6.82
CA PRO A 662 23.41 19.24 -7.39
C PRO A 662 23.18 19.28 -8.92
N PRO A 663 24.23 19.08 -9.74
CA PRO A 663 24.14 19.21 -11.20
C PRO A 663 23.64 17.94 -11.91
N GLY A 664 23.02 17.01 -11.17
CA GLY A 664 22.70 15.65 -11.61
C GLY A 664 23.53 14.60 -10.88
N PHE A 665 22.98 13.38 -10.80
CA PHE A 665 23.50 12.34 -9.91
C PHE A 665 24.98 11.97 -10.13
N ASP A 666 25.43 11.78 -11.36
CA ASP A 666 26.82 11.35 -11.65
C ASP A 666 27.86 12.35 -11.15
N GLU A 667 27.60 13.65 -11.37
CA GLU A 667 28.48 14.73 -10.94
C GLU A 667 28.38 14.96 -9.42
N THR A 668 27.17 14.82 -8.84
CA THR A 668 26.98 14.81 -7.40
C THR A 668 27.74 13.66 -6.73
N TYR A 669 27.72 12.46 -7.32
CA TYR A 669 28.50 11.32 -6.85
C TYR A 669 30.01 11.61 -6.86
N LYS A 670 30.55 12.14 -7.96
CA LYS A 670 31.97 12.52 -8.07
C LYS A 670 32.36 13.59 -7.05
N PHE A 671 31.50 14.59 -6.85
CA PHE A 671 31.69 15.61 -5.82
C PHE A 671 31.78 14.99 -4.43
N VAL A 672 30.80 14.14 -4.07
CA VAL A 672 30.78 13.44 -2.78
C VAL A 672 32.01 12.53 -2.61
N SER A 673 32.42 11.79 -3.65
CA SER A 673 33.64 10.96 -3.62
C SER A 673 34.87 11.79 -3.29
N LYS A 674 35.02 12.98 -3.89
CA LYS A 674 36.12 13.91 -3.62
C LYS A 674 36.10 14.40 -2.17
N ILE A 675 34.93 14.81 -1.65
CA ILE A 675 34.79 15.27 -0.26
C ILE A 675 35.13 14.16 0.75
N ILE A 676 34.68 12.92 0.49
CA ILE A 676 35.01 11.76 1.30
C ILE A 676 36.52 11.55 1.37
N ALA A 677 37.21 11.63 0.23
CA ALA A 677 38.65 11.45 0.15
C ALA A 677 39.42 12.58 0.85
N GLU A 678 39.08 13.84 0.58
CA GLU A 678 39.71 15.02 1.20
C GLU A 678 39.61 15.01 2.73
N ASN A 679 38.46 14.57 3.24
CA ASN A 679 38.17 14.56 4.69
C ASN A 679 38.47 13.20 5.34
N LYS A 680 39.11 12.27 4.62
CA LYS A 680 39.53 10.95 5.12
C LYS A 680 38.39 10.19 5.80
N ILE A 681 37.18 10.30 5.26
CA ILE A 681 36.00 9.65 5.80
C ILE A 681 36.11 8.15 5.52
N LYS A 682 36.15 7.35 6.59
CA LYS A 682 36.43 5.92 6.49
C LYS A 682 35.23 5.15 5.91
N ARG A 683 35.53 4.28 4.94
CA ARG A 683 34.61 3.27 4.40
C ARG A 683 34.94 1.93 5.03
N GLU A 684 33.95 1.21 5.55
CA GLU A 684 34.21 -0.14 6.08
C GLU A 684 34.23 -1.21 4.97
N LEU A 685 33.59 -0.91 3.83
CA LEU A 685 33.58 -1.74 2.64
C LEU A 685 34.04 -0.93 1.43
N ILE A 686 34.84 -1.55 0.57
CA ILE A 686 35.29 -0.98 -0.70
C ILE A 686 34.91 -1.97 -1.79
N LEU A 687 34.22 -1.50 -2.83
CA LEU A 687 33.86 -2.31 -3.99
C LEU A 687 34.62 -1.76 -5.21
N ASP A 688 35.46 -2.60 -5.80
CA ASP A 688 36.17 -2.27 -7.03
C ASP A 688 35.43 -2.91 -8.21
N PHE A 689 34.69 -2.10 -8.96
CA PHE A 689 33.88 -2.56 -10.08
C PHE A 689 34.69 -2.76 -11.35
N GLU A 690 34.36 -3.82 -12.10
CA GLU A 690 34.75 -3.93 -13.50
C GLU A 690 34.01 -2.87 -14.34
N LYS A 691 34.56 -2.50 -15.50
CA LYS A 691 33.93 -1.53 -16.39
C LYS A 691 32.56 -2.07 -16.86
N SER A 692 31.50 -1.30 -16.61
CA SER A 692 30.14 -1.58 -17.04
C SER A 692 29.61 -0.42 -17.90
N GLN A 693 28.56 -0.69 -18.67
CA GLN A 693 27.80 0.33 -19.42
C GLN A 693 26.83 1.12 -18.53
N GLU A 694 26.61 0.65 -17.30
CA GLU A 694 25.73 1.27 -16.31
C GLU A 694 26.56 1.77 -15.12
N PHE A 695 26.10 2.85 -14.49
CA PHE A 695 26.61 3.26 -13.18
C PHE A 695 26.30 2.19 -12.11
N PRO A 696 27.24 1.80 -11.24
CA PRO A 696 26.99 0.80 -10.22
C PRO A 696 26.15 1.39 -9.07
N PHE A 697 24.82 1.36 -9.20
CA PHE A 697 23.86 1.75 -8.15
C PHE A 697 23.80 0.71 -7.02
N ILE A 698 24.96 0.43 -6.44
CA ILE A 698 25.15 -0.61 -5.43
C ILE A 698 25.13 0.03 -4.06
N GLU A 699 24.14 -0.34 -3.27
CA GLU A 699 24.20 -0.15 -1.83
C GLU A 699 25.04 -1.28 -1.21
N ALA A 700 25.89 -0.92 -0.26
CA ALA A 700 26.67 -1.89 0.49
C ALA A 700 26.79 -1.52 1.97
N GLN A 701 26.52 -2.49 2.85
CA GLN A 701 26.55 -2.32 4.30
C GLN A 701 27.35 -3.44 4.97
N ILE A 702 28.02 -3.11 6.08
CA ILE A 702 28.57 -4.10 7.02
C ILE A 702 27.85 -3.96 8.36
N ILE A 703 27.33 -5.07 8.89
CA ILE A 703 26.51 -5.05 10.11
C ILE A 703 27.02 -6.12 11.07
N GLY A 704 27.26 -5.73 12.33
CA GLY A 704 27.79 -6.60 13.37
C GLY A 704 29.05 -6.03 14.02
N ASN A 705 29.99 -6.91 14.36
CA ASN A 705 31.29 -6.57 14.95
C ASN A 705 32.40 -7.45 14.33
N GLU A 706 33.66 -7.19 14.69
CA GLU A 706 34.81 -7.90 14.12
C GLU A 706 34.77 -9.42 14.33
N ASN A 707 34.11 -9.94 15.36
CA ASN A 707 34.05 -11.40 15.54
C ASN A 707 32.99 -12.05 14.64
N LYS A 708 31.90 -11.32 14.34
CA LYS A 708 30.78 -11.83 13.55
C LYS A 708 30.01 -10.68 12.93
N PHE A 709 29.91 -10.68 11.61
CA PHE A 709 29.24 -9.65 10.85
C PHE A 709 28.64 -10.19 9.55
N ILE A 710 27.76 -9.40 8.94
CA ILE A 710 27.30 -9.62 7.58
C ILE A 710 27.80 -8.51 6.66
N VAL A 711 28.03 -8.86 5.39
CA VAL A 711 28.11 -7.91 4.27
C VAL A 711 26.80 -8.03 3.50
N TYR A 712 26.06 -6.93 3.42
CA TYR A 712 24.83 -6.79 2.65
C TYR A 712 25.13 -6.00 1.38
N LEU A 713 24.74 -6.53 0.22
CA LEU A 713 24.85 -5.86 -1.07
C LEU A 713 23.46 -5.81 -1.72
N MET A 714 23.06 -4.65 -2.24
CA MET A 714 21.85 -4.49 -3.03
C MET A 714 22.17 -3.69 -4.30
N ASN A 715 21.80 -4.24 -5.45
CA ASN A 715 21.92 -3.54 -6.73
C ASN A 715 20.56 -2.95 -7.13
N TRP A 716 20.47 -1.63 -7.17
CA TRP A 716 19.28 -0.92 -7.62
C TRP A 716 19.23 -0.73 -9.14
N GLY A 717 20.32 -1.03 -9.84
CA GLY A 717 20.44 -0.91 -11.29
C GLY A 717 19.68 -2.00 -12.06
N GLY A 718 19.79 -1.94 -13.38
CA GLY A 718 19.20 -2.86 -14.34
C GLY A 718 20.18 -3.89 -14.91
N LEU A 719 21.48 -3.77 -14.62
CA LEU A 719 22.51 -4.73 -15.02
C LEU A 719 23.24 -5.33 -13.83
N GLU A 720 23.74 -6.56 -13.99
CA GLU A 720 24.66 -7.16 -13.02
C GLU A 720 26.02 -6.44 -13.03
N HIS A 721 26.62 -6.28 -11.85
CA HIS A 721 27.95 -5.67 -11.71
C HIS A 721 28.94 -6.66 -11.12
N LYS A 722 30.08 -6.85 -11.79
CA LYS A 722 31.21 -7.60 -11.25
C LYS A 722 32.09 -6.69 -10.42
N CYS A 723 32.51 -7.15 -9.25
CA CYS A 723 33.40 -6.39 -8.39
C CYS A 723 34.31 -7.27 -7.54
N ASN A 724 35.37 -6.66 -6.99
CA ASN A 724 36.08 -7.21 -5.84
C ASN A 724 35.55 -6.55 -4.56
N ILE A 725 35.06 -7.38 -3.64
CA ILE A 725 34.52 -6.97 -2.34
C ILE A 725 35.67 -6.95 -1.33
N LYS A 726 36.07 -5.76 -0.88
CA LYS A 726 37.16 -5.56 0.07
C LYS A 726 36.63 -5.07 1.40
N ILE A 727 37.10 -5.68 2.49
CA ILE A 727 36.78 -5.25 3.85
C ILE A 727 37.91 -4.37 4.35
N ASN A 728 37.57 -3.19 4.85
CA ASN A 728 38.58 -2.25 5.31
C ASN A 728 39.31 -2.82 6.54
N PRO A 729 40.65 -2.77 6.56
CA PRO A 729 41.45 -3.17 7.71
C PRO A 729 40.97 -2.57 9.04
N ASP A 730 40.48 -1.34 9.05
CA ASP A 730 40.10 -0.64 10.28
C ASP A 730 38.86 -1.25 10.97
N PHE A 731 38.02 -1.99 10.23
CA PHE A 731 36.87 -2.68 10.81
C PHE A 731 37.32 -3.93 11.60
N ILE A 732 38.37 -4.61 11.15
CA ILE A 732 38.91 -5.82 11.77
C ILE A 732 40.19 -5.47 12.56
N LYS A 733 40.05 -5.29 13.88
CA LYS A 733 41.17 -4.88 14.74
C LYS A 733 42.15 -6.03 14.93
N ASN A 734 41.66 -7.26 15.11
CA ASN A 734 42.52 -8.43 15.21
C ASN A 734 42.93 -8.96 13.83
N LYS A 735 44.17 -8.66 13.43
CA LYS A 735 44.75 -9.06 12.14
C LYS A 735 45.06 -10.56 12.02
N ASN A 736 45.03 -11.29 13.12
CA ASN A 736 45.29 -12.73 13.13
C ASN A 736 44.03 -13.57 12.89
N PHE A 737 42.86 -12.94 12.81
CA PHE A 737 41.61 -13.67 12.56
C PHE A 737 41.57 -14.31 11.18
N THR A 738 40.84 -15.41 11.13
CA THR A 738 40.47 -16.13 9.92
C THR A 738 38.97 -16.31 9.91
N TYR A 739 38.33 -15.86 8.84
CA TYR A 739 36.88 -15.85 8.74
C TYR A 739 36.36 -16.99 7.90
N LYS A 740 35.40 -17.72 8.45
CA LYS A 740 34.48 -18.52 7.65
C LYS A 740 33.49 -17.57 6.98
N ALA A 741 33.44 -17.59 5.66
CA ALA A 741 32.56 -16.77 4.85
C ALA A 741 31.54 -17.63 4.10
N ARG A 742 30.26 -17.33 4.28
CA ARG A 742 29.14 -18.10 3.71
C ARG A 742 28.13 -17.19 3.03
N TYR A 743 27.60 -17.61 1.89
CA TYR A 743 26.47 -16.96 1.25
C TYR A 743 25.17 -17.47 1.88
N LEU A 744 24.46 -16.57 2.58
CA LEU A 744 23.26 -16.91 3.33
C LEU A 744 22.19 -17.50 2.41
N GLN A 745 21.75 -16.75 1.40
CA GLN A 745 20.65 -17.13 0.49
C GLN A 745 20.89 -18.48 -0.18
N GLU A 746 22.13 -18.77 -0.60
CA GLU A 746 22.49 -20.02 -1.28
C GLU A 746 22.96 -21.15 -0.34
N ARG A 747 23.04 -20.90 0.97
CA ARG A 747 23.48 -21.88 1.99
C ARG A 747 24.85 -22.51 1.69
N LYS A 748 25.76 -21.79 1.03
CA LYS A 748 27.07 -22.30 0.58
C LYS A 748 28.24 -21.47 1.09
N ASN A 749 29.46 -22.01 0.99
CA ASN A 749 30.69 -21.26 1.23
C ASN A 749 30.87 -20.19 0.14
N LEU A 750 31.34 -19.01 0.54
CA LEU A 750 31.71 -17.96 -0.41
C LEU A 750 33.11 -18.27 -0.96
N GLY A 751 33.24 -18.50 -2.27
CA GLY A 751 34.51 -18.86 -2.89
C GLY A 751 35.19 -20.05 -2.19
N LYS A 752 36.43 -19.86 -1.71
CA LYS A 752 37.19 -20.87 -0.94
C LYS A 752 36.68 -21.11 0.49
N GLY A 753 35.69 -20.34 0.95
CA GLY A 753 34.99 -20.50 2.23
C GLY A 753 35.71 -19.97 3.48
N ILE A 754 37.05 -19.93 3.48
CA ILE A 754 37.85 -19.44 4.60
C ILE A 754 38.83 -18.37 4.10
N PHE A 755 38.86 -17.22 4.76
CA PHE A 755 39.67 -16.07 4.37
C PHE A 755 40.45 -15.49 5.56
N THR A 756 41.73 -15.21 5.35
CA THR A 756 42.54 -14.43 6.29
C THR A 756 42.25 -12.94 6.16
N VAL A 757 42.55 -12.13 7.17
CA VAL A 757 42.38 -10.66 7.08
C VAL A 757 43.09 -10.05 5.84
N PRO A 758 44.36 -10.38 5.51
CA PRO A 758 45.00 -9.87 4.30
C PRO A 758 44.27 -10.22 3.00
N GLU A 759 43.60 -11.37 2.92
CA GLU A 759 42.82 -11.75 1.73
C GLU A 759 41.50 -10.98 1.65
N LEU A 760 40.87 -10.67 2.79
CA LEU A 760 39.70 -9.78 2.83
C LEU A 760 40.07 -8.35 2.43
N GLU A 761 41.29 -7.91 2.72
CA GLU A 761 41.83 -6.61 2.29
C GLU A 761 42.15 -6.59 0.78
N GLN A 762 42.66 -7.70 0.23
CA GLN A 762 42.90 -7.87 -1.21
C GLN A 762 41.61 -7.97 -2.03
N GLY A 763 40.57 -8.56 -1.44
CA GLY A 763 39.21 -8.59 -1.97
C GLY A 763 38.74 -9.95 -2.46
N ILE A 764 37.43 -10.15 -2.41
CA ILE A 764 36.74 -11.36 -2.87
C ILE A 764 36.01 -11.03 -4.17
N PRO A 765 36.30 -11.71 -5.30
CA PRO A 765 35.56 -11.48 -6.54
C PRO A 765 34.10 -11.94 -6.39
N GLY A 766 33.17 -11.15 -6.93
CA GLY A 766 31.75 -11.44 -6.90
C GLY A 766 30.98 -10.74 -8.02
N THR A 767 29.79 -11.28 -8.31
CA THR A 767 28.81 -10.68 -9.22
C THR A 767 27.60 -10.26 -8.40
N ILE A 768 27.24 -8.98 -8.42
CA ILE A 768 26.08 -8.44 -7.73
C ILE A 768 24.89 -8.44 -8.68
N LYS A 769 23.89 -9.25 -8.34
CA LYS A 769 22.69 -9.46 -9.15
C LYS A 769 21.75 -8.27 -9.10
N VAL A 770 21.01 -8.05 -10.18
CA VAL A 770 19.98 -7.00 -10.31
C VAL A 770 18.87 -7.21 -9.28
N GLN A 771 18.63 -6.20 -8.44
CA GLN A 771 17.53 -6.15 -7.46
C GLN A 771 17.33 -7.40 -6.59
N GLU A 772 18.39 -8.19 -6.38
CA GLU A 772 18.42 -9.34 -5.48
C GLU A 772 19.45 -9.06 -4.38
N PRO A 773 19.04 -9.00 -3.10
CA PRO A 773 19.99 -8.73 -2.03
C PRO A 773 20.93 -9.92 -1.88
N MET A 774 22.21 -9.65 -1.70
CA MET A 774 23.22 -10.67 -1.38
C MET A 774 23.71 -10.46 0.05
N VAL A 775 23.59 -11.50 0.88
CA VAL A 775 24.01 -11.45 2.28
C VAL A 775 25.11 -12.48 2.53
N PHE A 776 26.31 -11.99 2.79
CA PHE A 776 27.46 -12.81 3.14
C PHE A 776 27.70 -12.75 4.64
N VAL A 777 27.80 -13.90 5.30
CA VAL A 777 28.04 -14.02 6.74
C VAL A 777 29.51 -14.35 6.97
N PHE A 778 30.19 -13.53 7.76
CA PHE A 778 31.58 -13.67 8.14
C PHE A 778 31.70 -13.93 9.64
N GLU A 779 32.45 -14.98 9.99
CA GLU A 779 32.53 -15.50 11.35
C GLU A 779 33.98 -15.83 11.65
N SER A 780 34.57 -15.17 12.65
CA SER A 780 35.93 -15.52 13.07
C SER A 780 35.95 -16.95 13.61
N GLU A 781 37.12 -17.58 13.51
CA GLU A 781 37.41 -18.91 14.05
C GLU A 781 37.16 -19.02 15.56
N THR A 782 37.10 -17.88 16.26
CA THR A 782 36.84 -17.77 17.70
C THR A 782 35.34 -17.76 18.06
N THR A 783 34.43 -17.71 17.08
CA THR A 783 32.99 -17.67 17.33
C THR A 783 32.27 -18.94 16.89
N ALA A 784 31.21 -19.29 17.61
CA ALA A 784 30.31 -20.35 17.19
C ALA A 784 29.61 -19.97 15.87
N PRO A 785 29.61 -20.84 14.85
CA PRO A 785 28.92 -20.56 13.60
C PRO A 785 27.40 -20.38 13.80
N VAL A 786 26.86 -19.37 13.14
CA VAL A 786 25.43 -19.13 12.92
C VAL A 786 24.82 -20.35 12.25
N GLN A 787 23.77 -20.87 12.87
CA GLN A 787 22.97 -21.93 12.29
C GLN A 787 22.00 -21.33 11.28
N PHE A 788 22.14 -21.70 10.01
CA PHE A 788 21.22 -21.26 8.98
C PHE A 788 19.92 -22.05 9.12
N LYS A 789 18.83 -21.33 9.39
CA LYS A 789 17.48 -21.88 9.36
C LYS A 789 17.05 -22.12 7.92
N ASN A 790 16.17 -23.08 7.72
CA ASN A 790 15.56 -23.36 6.42
C ASN A 790 14.05 -23.23 6.52
N ALA A 791 13.43 -22.79 5.43
CA ALA A 791 11.99 -22.93 5.27
C ALA A 791 11.62 -24.42 5.35
N SER A 792 10.50 -24.74 5.99
CA SER A 792 9.97 -26.11 5.99
C SER A 792 9.71 -26.56 4.55
N PRO A 793 10.37 -27.64 4.05
CA PRO A 793 10.17 -28.11 2.68
C PRO A 793 8.69 -28.44 2.42
N LYS A 794 8.03 -29.09 3.39
CA LYS A 794 6.60 -29.40 3.34
C LYS A 794 5.75 -28.14 3.20
N ARG A 795 6.06 -27.07 3.95
CA ARG A 795 5.32 -25.79 3.85
C ARG A 795 5.50 -25.15 2.47
N VAL A 796 6.72 -25.15 1.93
CA VAL A 796 7.02 -24.60 0.60
C VAL A 796 6.30 -25.41 -0.49
N GLU A 797 6.30 -26.73 -0.39
CA GLU A 797 5.59 -27.62 -1.32
C GLU A 797 4.08 -27.38 -1.30
N ILE A 798 3.48 -27.26 -0.10
CA ILE A 798 2.05 -26.94 0.04
C ILE A 798 1.73 -25.60 -0.65
N ILE A 799 2.49 -24.54 -0.38
CA ILE A 799 2.24 -23.22 -0.99
C ILE A 799 2.34 -23.30 -2.51
N LYS A 800 3.33 -24.01 -3.05
CA LYS A 800 3.48 -24.21 -4.52
C LYS A 800 2.31 -24.99 -5.11
N ALA A 801 1.89 -26.07 -4.47
CA ALA A 801 0.76 -26.88 -4.93
C ALA A 801 -0.54 -26.07 -4.93
N LEU A 802 -0.77 -25.26 -3.89
CA LEU A 802 -1.91 -24.35 -3.83
C LEU A 802 -1.84 -23.28 -4.92
N ALA A 803 -0.70 -22.64 -5.13
CA ALA A 803 -0.52 -21.63 -6.17
C ALA A 803 -0.77 -22.19 -7.59
N GLU A 804 -0.37 -23.44 -7.86
CA GLU A 804 -0.65 -24.10 -9.14
C GLU A 804 -2.15 -24.31 -9.36
N LYS A 805 -2.87 -24.73 -8.31
CA LYS A 805 -4.34 -24.90 -8.36
C LYS A 805 -5.11 -23.59 -8.57
N GLN A 806 -4.49 -22.44 -8.27
CA GLN A 806 -5.12 -21.14 -8.51
C GLN A 806 -5.11 -20.72 -9.98
N LYS A 807 -4.28 -21.33 -10.84
CA LYS A 807 -4.22 -20.96 -12.26
C LYS A 807 -5.57 -21.14 -12.96
N PRO A 808 -5.93 -20.26 -13.90
CA PRO A 808 -7.13 -20.43 -14.71
C PRO A 808 -7.09 -21.75 -15.47
N LEU A 809 -8.20 -22.48 -15.43
CA LEU A 809 -8.41 -23.69 -16.23
C LEU A 809 -9.40 -23.39 -17.36
N GLU A 810 -9.06 -23.84 -18.57
CA GLU A 810 -10.00 -23.89 -19.69
C GLU A 810 -11.10 -24.91 -19.44
N PHE A 811 -12.30 -24.64 -19.97
CA PHE A 811 -13.43 -25.54 -19.77
C PHE A 811 -13.21 -26.86 -20.51
N THR A 812 -13.48 -27.98 -19.83
CA THR A 812 -13.43 -29.33 -20.40
C THR A 812 -14.74 -30.07 -20.16
N GLU A 813 -15.31 -30.61 -21.23
CA GLU A 813 -16.53 -31.44 -21.17
C GLU A 813 -16.27 -32.82 -20.53
N GLY A 814 -17.32 -33.44 -20.00
CA GLY A 814 -17.29 -34.82 -19.51
C GLY A 814 -16.85 -35.01 -18.04
N PHE A 815 -16.73 -33.93 -17.27
CA PHE A 815 -16.39 -33.98 -15.84
C PHE A 815 -17.39 -33.16 -15.03
N PRO A 816 -17.74 -33.58 -13.80
CA PRO A 816 -18.49 -32.74 -12.87
C PRO A 816 -17.75 -31.43 -12.63
N SER A 817 -18.46 -30.32 -12.73
CA SER A 817 -17.89 -28.97 -12.81
C SER A 817 -18.37 -28.09 -11.67
N VAL A 818 -17.43 -27.50 -10.94
CA VAL A 818 -17.71 -26.59 -9.82
C VAL A 818 -17.14 -25.21 -10.16
N LEU A 819 -17.99 -24.20 -10.16
CA LEU A 819 -17.62 -22.82 -10.46
C LEU A 819 -17.50 -22.00 -9.18
N PHE A 820 -16.33 -21.40 -9.00
CA PHE A 820 -16.06 -20.33 -8.05
C PHE A 820 -16.12 -18.97 -8.77
N MET A 821 -16.57 -17.94 -8.06
CA MET A 821 -16.59 -16.57 -8.58
C MET A 821 -15.36 -15.78 -8.12
N THR A 822 -14.88 -14.86 -8.96
CA THR A 822 -13.87 -13.84 -8.64
C THR A 822 -14.20 -12.53 -9.37
N CYS A 823 -13.33 -11.52 -9.30
CA CYS A 823 -13.46 -10.26 -10.04
C CYS A 823 -12.18 -9.89 -10.79
N THR A 824 -12.29 -9.02 -11.79
CA THR A 824 -11.20 -8.50 -12.63
C THR A 824 -10.19 -7.67 -11.83
N GLU A 825 -10.66 -6.96 -10.80
CA GLU A 825 -9.85 -6.23 -9.83
C GLU A 825 -9.80 -7.03 -8.51
N ASN A 826 -9.21 -8.24 -8.53
CA ASN A 826 -9.10 -9.14 -7.36
C ASN A 826 -8.11 -8.63 -6.28
N GLU A 827 -8.01 -7.33 -6.13
CA GLU A 827 -7.03 -6.61 -5.32
C GLU A 827 -7.34 -6.68 -3.81
N ILE A 828 -8.54 -7.15 -3.38
CA ILE A 828 -9.10 -6.86 -2.04
C ILE A 828 -9.76 -8.06 -1.30
N GLY A 829 -9.47 -9.33 -1.60
CA GLY A 829 -9.87 -10.39 -0.64
C GLY A 829 -9.76 -11.84 -1.06
N ASP A 830 -9.98 -12.74 -0.10
CA ASP A 830 -9.81 -14.21 -0.19
C ASP A 830 -11.05 -14.90 -0.76
N LEU A 831 -11.51 -14.43 -1.93
CA LEU A 831 -12.58 -15.06 -2.70
C LEU A 831 -12.01 -16.12 -3.65
N GLY A 832 -12.90 -17.00 -4.12
CA GLY A 832 -12.59 -17.96 -5.18
C GLY A 832 -11.93 -19.22 -4.66
N LYS A 833 -11.11 -19.85 -5.50
CA LYS A 833 -10.36 -21.06 -5.16
C LYS A 833 -9.32 -20.80 -4.06
N GLU A 834 -8.87 -19.56 -3.90
CA GLU A 834 -7.92 -19.16 -2.84
C GLU A 834 -8.54 -19.22 -1.44
N GLY A 835 -9.83 -18.89 -1.34
CA GLY A 835 -10.55 -18.90 -0.07
C GLY A 835 -10.84 -20.31 0.47
N SER A 836 -10.92 -21.33 -0.39
CA SER A 836 -11.28 -22.69 0.04
C SER A 836 -10.33 -23.77 -0.51
N PRO A 837 -9.01 -23.66 -0.27
CA PRO A 837 -8.02 -24.47 -0.96
C PRO A 837 -8.13 -25.97 -0.64
N VAL A 838 -8.55 -26.32 0.57
CA VAL A 838 -8.76 -27.72 0.97
C VAL A 838 -9.96 -28.33 0.24
N LEU A 839 -11.03 -27.56 0.05
CA LEU A 839 -12.20 -28.00 -0.72
C LEU A 839 -11.86 -28.18 -2.20
N VAL A 840 -11.11 -27.24 -2.78
CA VAL A 840 -10.64 -27.35 -4.17
C VAL A 840 -9.85 -28.65 -4.36
N ASP A 841 -8.90 -28.93 -3.46
CA ASP A 841 -8.12 -30.16 -3.52
C ASP A 841 -8.97 -31.42 -3.35
N LEU A 842 -9.96 -31.40 -2.45
CA LEU A 842 -10.91 -32.49 -2.25
C LEU A 842 -11.73 -32.78 -3.52
N LEU A 843 -12.28 -31.74 -4.15
CA LEU A 843 -13.07 -31.86 -5.36
C LEU A 843 -12.26 -32.45 -6.51
N GLU A 844 -11.06 -31.90 -6.76
CA GLU A 844 -10.19 -32.37 -7.85
C GLU A 844 -9.74 -33.83 -7.65
N LYS A 845 -9.43 -34.23 -6.40
CA LYS A 845 -9.06 -35.62 -6.08
C LYS A 845 -10.19 -36.60 -6.30
N ASN A 846 -11.43 -36.15 -6.28
CA ASN A 846 -12.62 -36.95 -6.56
C ASN A 846 -13.14 -36.78 -7.99
N GLY A 847 -12.33 -36.25 -8.91
CA GLY A 847 -12.61 -36.23 -10.34
C GLY A 847 -13.40 -35.02 -10.83
N CYS A 848 -13.70 -34.03 -9.97
CA CYS A 848 -14.33 -32.79 -10.39
C CYS A 848 -13.32 -31.85 -11.08
N ARG A 849 -13.84 -30.98 -11.95
CA ARG A 849 -13.11 -29.83 -12.49
C ARG A 849 -13.57 -28.56 -11.80
N VAL A 850 -12.63 -27.86 -11.19
CA VAL A 850 -12.91 -26.63 -10.43
C VAL A 850 -12.49 -25.41 -11.26
N TYR A 851 -13.46 -24.57 -11.58
CA TYR A 851 -13.27 -23.36 -12.37
C TYR A 851 -13.38 -22.13 -11.49
N GLU A 852 -12.73 -21.06 -11.91
CA GLU A 852 -12.88 -19.73 -11.33
C GLU A 852 -13.06 -18.72 -12.45
N ARG A 853 -14.06 -17.83 -12.34
CA ARG A 853 -14.40 -16.84 -13.38
C ARG A 853 -14.80 -15.50 -12.79
N THR A 854 -14.49 -14.44 -13.54
CA THR A 854 -14.92 -13.07 -13.25
C THR A 854 -16.38 -12.86 -13.65
N GLY A 855 -17.03 -11.80 -13.13
CA GLY A 855 -18.38 -11.44 -13.55
C GLY A 855 -18.49 -11.17 -15.06
N THR A 856 -17.42 -10.69 -15.68
CA THR A 856 -17.37 -10.42 -17.13
C THR A 856 -17.46 -11.66 -18.01
N GLU A 857 -17.09 -12.83 -17.48
CA GLU A 857 -17.05 -14.09 -18.23
C GLU A 857 -18.36 -14.89 -18.10
N ILE A 858 -19.25 -14.50 -17.18
CA ILE A 858 -20.48 -15.23 -16.91
C ILE A 858 -21.58 -14.84 -17.89
N THR A 859 -22.07 -15.85 -18.61
CA THR A 859 -23.24 -15.78 -19.50
C THR A 859 -24.21 -16.94 -19.22
N PRO A 860 -25.49 -16.84 -19.59
CA PRO A 860 -26.42 -17.98 -19.48
C PRO A 860 -25.89 -19.24 -20.18
N GLU A 861 -25.26 -19.07 -21.34
CA GLU A 861 -24.66 -20.13 -22.16
C GLU A 861 -23.48 -20.80 -21.46
N PHE A 862 -22.67 -20.02 -20.74
CA PHE A 862 -21.59 -20.56 -19.93
C PHE A 862 -22.15 -21.37 -18.74
N MET A 863 -23.15 -20.83 -18.04
CA MET A 863 -23.75 -21.50 -16.87
C MET A 863 -24.41 -22.83 -17.20
N LYS A 864 -24.92 -23.04 -18.42
CA LYS A 864 -25.45 -24.34 -18.89
C LYS A 864 -24.41 -25.47 -18.84
N LYS A 865 -23.12 -25.14 -18.78
CA LYS A 865 -22.01 -26.09 -18.75
C LYS A 865 -21.51 -26.40 -17.34
N ILE A 866 -22.09 -25.75 -16.33
CA ILE A 866 -21.63 -25.81 -14.93
C ILE A 866 -22.63 -26.64 -14.12
N ASP A 867 -22.13 -27.60 -13.35
CA ASP A 867 -22.97 -28.47 -12.51
C ASP A 867 -23.26 -27.81 -11.16
N VAL A 868 -22.25 -27.19 -10.53
CA VAL A 868 -22.40 -26.52 -9.23
C VAL A 868 -21.79 -25.11 -9.26
N LEU A 869 -22.57 -24.12 -8.84
CA LEU A 869 -22.08 -22.78 -8.50
C LEU A 869 -21.80 -22.70 -7.00
N PHE A 870 -20.54 -22.43 -6.63
CA PHE A 870 -20.09 -22.31 -5.26
C PHE A 870 -19.89 -20.83 -4.89
N ILE A 871 -20.72 -20.35 -3.96
CA ILE A 871 -20.70 -18.97 -3.47
C ILE A 871 -20.31 -18.98 -1.99
N LEU A 872 -19.09 -18.53 -1.72
CA LEU A 872 -18.64 -18.18 -0.39
C LEU A 872 -18.53 -16.66 -0.33
N GLU A 873 -19.32 -16.04 0.52
CA GLU A 873 -19.30 -14.60 0.70
C GLU A 873 -18.62 -14.26 2.03
N ASP A 874 -17.54 -13.50 1.94
CA ASP A 874 -16.71 -13.02 3.05
C ASP A 874 -16.56 -11.48 3.04
N TYR A 875 -16.65 -10.83 1.88
CA TYR A 875 -16.48 -9.38 1.74
C TYR A 875 -17.44 -8.76 0.72
N VAL A 876 -18.27 -7.82 1.15
CA VAL A 876 -19.37 -7.26 0.34
C VAL A 876 -18.90 -6.51 -0.90
N TYR A 877 -17.70 -5.92 -0.85
CA TYR A 877 -17.20 -5.10 -1.96
C TYR A 877 -16.81 -5.94 -3.17
N ILE A 878 -16.33 -7.16 -2.97
CA ILE A 878 -16.00 -8.06 -4.08
C ILE A 878 -17.28 -8.40 -4.85
N TRP A 879 -18.36 -8.71 -4.15
CA TRP A 879 -19.66 -8.96 -4.79
C TRP A 879 -20.28 -7.74 -5.47
N LYS A 880 -19.99 -6.53 -4.97
CA LYS A 880 -20.33 -5.29 -5.69
C LYS A 880 -19.49 -5.10 -6.95
N MET A 881 -18.21 -5.49 -6.93
CA MET A 881 -17.36 -5.47 -8.12
C MET A 881 -17.86 -6.47 -9.16
N ILE A 882 -18.19 -7.70 -8.76
CA ILE A 882 -18.81 -8.71 -9.63
C ILE A 882 -20.13 -8.18 -10.24
N GLU A 883 -21.00 -7.58 -9.44
CA GLU A 883 -22.24 -6.95 -9.93
C GLU A 883 -21.96 -5.76 -10.88
N SER A 884 -20.86 -5.04 -10.69
CA SER A 884 -20.46 -3.94 -11.57
C SER A 884 -19.91 -4.42 -12.92
N GLU A 885 -19.22 -5.57 -12.93
CA GLU A 885 -18.74 -6.25 -14.14
C GLU A 885 -19.90 -6.81 -14.96
N ASN A 886 -20.92 -7.34 -14.27
CA ASN A 886 -22.12 -7.85 -14.90
C ASN A 886 -23.36 -7.53 -14.06
N LYS A 887 -24.08 -6.47 -14.46
CA LYS A 887 -25.29 -6.02 -13.76
C LYS A 887 -26.43 -7.04 -13.77
N ASN A 888 -26.39 -8.02 -14.67
CA ASN A 888 -27.41 -9.07 -14.78
C ASN A 888 -27.02 -10.36 -14.05
N ILE A 889 -25.88 -10.39 -13.34
CA ILE A 889 -25.29 -11.62 -12.80
C ILE A 889 -26.25 -12.41 -11.91
N TYR A 890 -26.98 -11.74 -11.01
CA TYR A 890 -27.91 -12.42 -10.11
C TYR A 890 -29.10 -13.03 -10.85
N ASN A 891 -29.61 -12.37 -11.89
CA ASN A 891 -30.70 -12.94 -12.71
C ASN A 891 -30.22 -14.20 -13.44
N ILE A 892 -28.98 -14.21 -13.92
CA ILE A 892 -28.37 -15.41 -14.53
C ILE A 892 -28.29 -16.55 -13.51
N PHE A 893 -27.91 -16.26 -12.27
CA PHE A 893 -27.86 -17.28 -11.21
C PHE A 893 -29.26 -17.78 -10.81
N HIS A 894 -30.26 -16.90 -10.76
CA HIS A 894 -31.65 -17.27 -10.56
C HIS A 894 -32.16 -18.18 -11.68
N ASP A 895 -31.95 -17.79 -12.94
CA ASP A 895 -32.34 -18.59 -14.10
C ASP A 895 -31.61 -19.94 -14.13
N TYR A 896 -30.33 -19.97 -13.75
CA TYR A 896 -29.54 -21.19 -13.63
C TYR A 896 -30.16 -22.15 -12.60
N LEU A 897 -30.48 -21.66 -11.40
CA LEU A 897 -31.13 -22.44 -10.35
C LEU A 897 -32.52 -22.93 -10.78
N GLU A 898 -33.38 -22.05 -11.30
CA GLU A 898 -34.73 -22.39 -11.76
C GLU A 898 -34.74 -23.48 -12.84
N ASN A 899 -33.69 -23.53 -13.67
CA ASN A 899 -33.56 -24.49 -14.77
C ASN A 899 -32.73 -25.75 -14.46
N GLY A 900 -32.44 -26.02 -13.19
CA GLY A 900 -31.84 -27.30 -12.75
C GLY A 900 -30.37 -27.23 -12.35
N GLY A 901 -29.78 -26.04 -12.31
CA GLY A 901 -28.44 -25.84 -11.76
C GLY A 901 -28.39 -26.00 -10.25
N SER A 902 -27.24 -26.42 -9.72
CA SER A 902 -27.04 -26.60 -8.28
C SER A 902 -26.23 -25.46 -7.67
N ILE A 903 -26.62 -24.97 -6.48
CA ILE A 903 -25.94 -23.87 -5.81
C ILE A 903 -25.60 -24.21 -4.35
N PHE A 904 -24.34 -23.98 -3.96
CA PHE A 904 -23.98 -23.78 -2.57
C PHE A 904 -23.82 -22.27 -2.31
N VAL A 905 -24.48 -21.75 -1.28
CA VAL A 905 -24.31 -20.36 -0.85
C VAL A 905 -24.12 -20.24 0.66
N ALA A 906 -22.96 -19.70 1.06
CA ALA A 906 -22.63 -19.37 2.44
C ALA A 906 -22.47 -17.85 2.58
N GLY A 907 -23.12 -17.27 3.58
CA GLY A 907 -23.20 -15.84 3.77
C GLY A 907 -22.42 -15.41 5.01
N ILE A 908 -21.60 -14.36 4.89
CA ILE A 908 -20.89 -13.84 6.05
C ILE A 908 -21.84 -13.28 7.10
N ILE A 909 -21.38 -13.41 8.32
CA ILE A 909 -21.80 -12.67 9.49
C ILE A 909 -21.78 -11.14 9.28
N ASN A 910 -22.83 -10.46 9.70
CA ASN A 910 -22.94 -9.00 9.60
C ASN A 910 -22.14 -8.19 10.65
N VAL A 911 -20.81 -8.32 10.72
CA VAL A 911 -19.97 -7.65 11.77
C VAL A 911 -19.66 -6.17 11.44
N GLY A 912 -20.15 -5.65 10.31
CA GLY A 912 -19.95 -4.25 9.91
C GLY A 912 -20.39 -3.99 8.48
N GLY A 913 -20.33 -2.72 8.04
CA GLY A 913 -20.83 -2.31 6.72
C GLY A 913 -20.13 -2.96 5.51
N ASN A 914 -18.99 -3.60 5.73
CA ASN A 914 -18.21 -4.26 4.69
C ASN A 914 -18.36 -5.80 4.69
N ASN A 915 -18.90 -6.36 5.77
CA ASN A 915 -19.07 -7.80 5.96
C ASN A 915 -20.56 -8.05 6.02
N VAL A 916 -21.23 -8.13 4.87
CA VAL A 916 -22.68 -8.34 4.75
C VAL A 916 -22.91 -9.38 3.66
N SER A 917 -23.85 -10.30 3.87
CA SER A 917 -24.20 -11.35 2.90
C SER A 917 -25.05 -10.80 1.73
N LEU A 918 -24.49 -9.94 0.89
CA LEU A 918 -25.12 -9.35 -0.30
C LEU A 918 -25.48 -10.42 -1.34
N ALA A 919 -24.56 -11.30 -1.71
CA ALA A 919 -24.79 -12.34 -2.71
C ALA A 919 -25.91 -13.28 -2.27
N MET A 920 -25.86 -13.76 -1.03
CA MET A 920 -26.93 -14.58 -0.47
C MET A 920 -28.29 -13.85 -0.50
N ARG A 921 -28.35 -12.59 -0.03
CA ARG A 921 -29.61 -11.82 -0.02
C ARG A 921 -30.15 -11.57 -1.41
N LYS A 922 -29.30 -11.35 -2.41
CA LYS A 922 -29.69 -11.15 -3.80
C LYS A 922 -30.19 -12.44 -4.45
N LEU A 923 -29.61 -13.58 -4.06
CA LEU A 923 -29.90 -14.89 -4.65
C LEU A 923 -31.08 -15.61 -3.99
N VAL A 924 -31.23 -15.56 -2.66
CA VAL A 924 -32.31 -16.31 -1.97
C VAL A 924 -33.25 -15.43 -1.16
N GLY A 925 -32.94 -14.13 -1.02
CA GLY A 925 -33.79 -13.19 -0.29
C GLY A 925 -35.16 -12.98 -0.91
N GLY A 926 -35.28 -13.12 -2.24
CA GLY A 926 -36.57 -13.10 -2.96
C GLY A 926 -37.51 -14.23 -2.56
N HIS A 927 -36.97 -15.38 -2.14
CA HIS A 927 -37.70 -16.52 -1.59
C HIS A 927 -37.99 -16.37 -0.08
N LYS A 928 -37.65 -15.21 0.51
CA LYS A 928 -37.73 -14.92 1.94
C LYS A 928 -36.83 -15.81 2.81
N ILE A 929 -35.68 -16.23 2.26
CA ILE A 929 -34.62 -16.94 2.98
C ILE A 929 -33.49 -15.96 3.27
N ASN A 930 -33.18 -15.73 4.54
CA ASN A 930 -32.19 -14.72 4.94
C ASN A 930 -31.47 -15.11 6.24
N PRO A 931 -30.23 -14.62 6.46
CA PRO A 931 -29.61 -14.62 7.78
C PRO A 931 -30.46 -13.84 8.78
N MET A 932 -30.62 -14.39 9.99
CA MET A 932 -31.32 -13.74 11.08
C MET A 932 -30.55 -12.53 11.59
N MET A 933 -31.30 -11.49 11.95
CA MET A 933 -30.79 -10.26 12.50
C MET A 933 -31.53 -9.94 13.81
N GLN A 934 -30.81 -9.48 14.85
CA GLN A 934 -31.42 -9.09 16.14
C GLN A 934 -32.15 -7.73 16.05
N THR A 935 -31.68 -6.86 15.15
CA THR A 935 -32.30 -5.60 14.72
C THR A 935 -32.21 -5.51 13.19
N THR A 936 -32.64 -4.43 12.52
CA THR A 936 -32.50 -4.35 11.04
C THR A 936 -31.05 -4.39 10.54
N LYS A 937 -30.02 -4.35 11.41
CA LYS A 937 -28.60 -4.20 11.03
C LYS A 937 -27.57 -5.02 11.82
N GLU A 938 -27.94 -5.75 12.88
CA GLU A 938 -27.00 -6.60 13.65
C GLU A 938 -27.29 -8.11 13.50
N PRO A 939 -26.26 -8.96 13.33
CA PRO A 939 -26.42 -10.40 13.14
C PRO A 939 -26.81 -11.07 14.46
N ALA A 940 -27.68 -12.08 14.36
CA ALA A 940 -27.94 -12.99 15.47
C ALA A 940 -26.90 -14.11 15.45
N TRP A 941 -26.16 -14.29 16.54
CA TRP A 941 -25.09 -15.28 16.63
C TRP A 941 -25.53 -16.50 17.41
N PHE A 942 -25.26 -17.69 16.90
CA PHE A 942 -25.29 -18.86 17.78
C PHE A 942 -24.28 -18.68 18.91
N TYR A 943 -24.69 -19.05 20.12
CA TYR A 943 -23.89 -18.90 21.32
C TYR A 943 -24.27 -19.97 22.32
N ASN A 944 -23.40 -20.96 22.51
CA ASN A 944 -23.64 -22.10 23.38
C ASN A 944 -22.44 -22.38 24.29
N LYS A 945 -22.61 -22.21 25.60
CA LYS A 945 -21.54 -22.46 26.59
C LYS A 945 -21.33 -23.96 26.88
N GLN A 946 -22.33 -24.79 26.64
CA GLN A 946 -22.30 -26.22 26.97
C GLN A 946 -21.78 -27.07 25.79
N SER A 947 -22.00 -26.61 24.55
CA SER A 947 -21.59 -27.27 23.32
C SER A 947 -20.77 -26.32 22.42
N CYS A 948 -19.50 -26.12 22.78
CA CYS A 948 -18.58 -25.28 22.01
C CYS A 948 -17.14 -25.81 21.99
N GLN A 949 -16.38 -25.37 20.99
CA GLN A 949 -14.95 -25.62 20.89
C GLN A 949 -14.18 -24.69 21.84
N TYR A 950 -13.13 -25.22 22.47
CA TYR A 950 -12.14 -24.43 23.22
C TYR A 950 -12.71 -23.52 24.33
N ASN A 951 -13.87 -23.85 24.90
CA ASN A 951 -14.61 -22.99 25.84
C ASN A 951 -14.93 -21.60 25.27
N ASP A 952 -15.06 -21.49 23.95
CA ASP A 952 -15.46 -20.29 23.24
C ASP A 952 -16.90 -20.43 22.73
N PRO A 953 -17.91 -19.84 23.41
CA PRO A 953 -19.30 -20.15 23.13
C PRO A 953 -19.79 -19.79 21.73
N MET A 954 -19.05 -18.99 20.95
CA MET A 954 -19.37 -18.71 19.55
C MET A 954 -18.90 -19.79 18.57
N GLN A 955 -17.90 -20.60 18.97
CA GLN A 955 -17.47 -21.75 18.18
C GLN A 955 -18.36 -22.96 18.49
N VAL A 956 -19.65 -22.82 18.17
CA VAL A 956 -20.69 -23.79 18.54
C VAL A 956 -20.47 -25.14 17.85
N ILE A 957 -20.65 -26.22 18.62
CA ILE A 957 -20.69 -27.59 18.11
C ILE A 957 -22.15 -27.98 17.98
N PHE A 958 -22.65 -28.06 16.75
CA PHE A 958 -23.99 -28.51 16.43
C PHE A 958 -24.04 -30.03 16.42
N THR A 959 -24.96 -30.62 17.18
CA THR A 959 -25.14 -32.07 17.31
C THR A 959 -26.56 -32.53 16.99
N ASP A 960 -27.51 -31.59 16.83
CA ASP A 960 -28.84 -31.88 16.28
C ASP A 960 -28.73 -31.93 14.75
N ILE A 961 -28.33 -33.11 14.28
CA ILE A 961 -28.16 -33.44 12.88
C ILE A 961 -29.40 -34.21 12.41
N ARG A 962 -30.19 -33.59 11.52
CA ARG A 962 -31.43 -34.18 11.02
C ARG A 962 -31.16 -35.08 9.83
N ALA A 963 -31.95 -36.13 9.68
CA ALA A 963 -31.78 -37.11 8.62
C ALA A 963 -31.94 -36.47 7.22
N HIS A 964 -30.88 -36.55 6.41
CA HIS A 964 -30.80 -36.10 5.03
C HIS A 964 -29.61 -36.80 4.36
N GLU A 965 -29.57 -36.88 3.03
CA GLU A 965 -28.43 -37.47 2.30
C GLU A 965 -27.11 -36.74 2.64
N ILE A 966 -27.14 -35.41 2.61
CA ILE A 966 -26.03 -34.52 3.01
C ILE A 966 -25.50 -34.85 4.42
N THR A 967 -26.37 -35.18 5.38
CA THR A 967 -25.98 -35.41 6.77
C THR A 967 -25.67 -36.88 7.07
N SER A 968 -25.62 -37.73 6.04
CA SER A 968 -25.26 -39.15 6.20
C SER A 968 -23.86 -39.30 6.79
N GLY A 969 -23.77 -39.98 7.93
CA GLY A 969 -22.52 -40.20 8.66
C GLY A 969 -22.02 -39.00 9.47
N ILE A 970 -22.73 -37.86 9.46
CA ILE A 970 -22.36 -36.65 10.21
C ILE A 970 -22.90 -36.76 11.63
N LYS A 971 -22.03 -36.59 12.63
CA LYS A 971 -22.39 -36.58 14.06
C LYS A 971 -22.31 -35.19 14.66
N SER A 972 -21.41 -34.36 14.15
CA SER A 972 -21.23 -33.01 14.64
C SER A 972 -20.76 -32.06 13.55
N PHE A 973 -21.29 -30.84 13.59
CA PHE A 973 -20.86 -29.72 12.76
C PHE A 973 -20.22 -28.65 13.63
N HIS A 974 -18.97 -28.30 13.33
CA HIS A 974 -18.14 -27.43 14.15
C HIS A 974 -18.04 -26.07 13.50
N ALA A 975 -18.88 -25.14 13.94
CA ALA A 975 -18.87 -23.78 13.43
C ALA A 975 -17.75 -22.95 14.09
N PHE A 976 -17.27 -21.94 13.36
CA PHE A 976 -16.39 -20.95 13.95
C PHE A 976 -17.18 -19.74 14.46
N SER A 977 -18.11 -19.24 13.65
CA SER A 977 -18.99 -18.11 13.99
C SER A 977 -20.21 -18.15 13.09
N ALA A 978 -21.26 -18.83 13.55
CA ALA A 978 -22.47 -19.08 12.77
C ALA A 978 -23.61 -18.12 13.13
N VAL A 979 -24.45 -17.84 12.14
CA VAL A 979 -25.71 -17.09 12.31
C VAL A 979 -26.91 -17.97 11.95
N PRO A 980 -28.06 -17.84 12.64
CA PRO A 980 -29.27 -18.57 12.27
C PRO A 980 -29.79 -18.13 10.90
N LEU A 981 -30.38 -19.07 10.16
CA LEU A 981 -31.11 -18.80 8.93
C LEU A 981 -32.61 -18.73 9.22
N ILE A 982 -33.30 -17.83 8.53
CA ILE A 982 -34.76 -17.73 8.53
C ILE A 982 -35.23 -18.09 7.14
N ASP A 983 -36.06 -19.12 7.05
CA ASP A 983 -36.89 -19.42 5.89
C ASP A 983 -38.36 -19.20 6.26
N GLN A 984 -38.89 -18.03 5.90
CA GLN A 984 -40.25 -17.63 6.30
C GLN A 984 -41.33 -18.48 5.63
N ASN A 985 -41.04 -18.98 4.42
CA ASN A 985 -42.00 -19.74 3.64
C ASN A 985 -41.83 -21.26 3.82
N LYS A 986 -40.81 -21.69 4.58
CA LYS A 986 -40.45 -23.11 4.80
C LYS A 986 -40.25 -23.86 3.47
N MET A 987 -39.60 -23.20 2.52
CA MET A 987 -39.27 -23.77 1.20
C MET A 987 -38.18 -24.83 1.28
N LEU A 988 -37.21 -24.65 2.19
CA LEU A 988 -36.08 -25.56 2.38
C LEU A 988 -36.21 -26.35 3.68
N VAL A 989 -35.54 -27.49 3.72
CA VAL A 989 -35.48 -28.37 4.88
C VAL A 989 -34.29 -27.98 5.75
N PRO A 990 -34.50 -27.66 7.04
CA PRO A 990 -33.42 -27.54 8.02
C PRO A 990 -32.79 -28.90 8.29
N ILE A 991 -31.49 -29.03 7.98
CA ILE A 991 -30.74 -30.29 8.12
C ILE A 991 -29.75 -30.27 9.29
N ILE A 992 -29.33 -29.08 9.74
CA ILE A 992 -28.55 -28.90 10.97
C ILE A 992 -29.15 -27.73 11.74
N VAL A 993 -29.48 -27.95 13.02
CA VAL A 993 -30.07 -26.94 13.91
C VAL A 993 -29.31 -26.86 15.23
N SER A 994 -29.46 -25.75 15.93
CA SER A 994 -28.89 -25.56 17.27
C SER A 994 -29.60 -26.40 18.34
N GLY A 995 -28.85 -26.71 19.40
CA GLY A 995 -29.39 -27.37 20.59
C GLY A 995 -30.37 -26.49 21.37
N LYS A 996 -31.17 -27.10 22.23
CA LYS A 996 -32.17 -26.42 23.08
C LYS A 996 -31.56 -25.47 24.12
N ASP A 997 -30.27 -25.64 24.38
CA ASP A 997 -29.43 -24.90 25.31
C ASP A 997 -28.65 -23.74 24.67
N ASP A 998 -28.76 -23.57 23.34
CA ASP A 998 -28.21 -22.41 22.63
C ASP A 998 -29.03 -21.13 22.90
N LEU A 999 -28.41 -19.96 22.71
CA LEU A 999 -29.08 -18.67 22.72
C LEU A 999 -30.24 -18.59 21.70
N PHE A 1000 -30.09 -19.23 20.55
CA PHE A 1000 -31.12 -19.36 19.52
C PHE A 1000 -31.51 -20.83 19.35
N PRO A 1001 -32.33 -21.40 20.24
CA PRO A 1001 -32.59 -22.83 20.28
C PRO A 1001 -33.39 -23.32 19.06
N GLU A 1002 -33.05 -24.51 18.56
CA GLU A 1002 -33.74 -25.23 17.48
C GLU A 1002 -33.81 -24.45 16.14
N MET A 1003 -32.94 -23.45 15.97
CA MET A 1003 -32.86 -22.63 14.77
C MET A 1003 -31.85 -23.23 13.76
N PRO A 1004 -32.11 -23.14 12.45
CA PRO A 1004 -31.23 -23.75 11.46
C PRO A 1004 -29.97 -22.94 11.22
N VAL A 1005 -28.85 -23.66 11.10
CA VAL A 1005 -27.59 -23.13 10.55
C VAL A 1005 -27.37 -23.58 9.11
N LEU A 1006 -27.96 -24.71 8.71
CA LEU A 1006 -27.86 -25.27 7.37
C LEU A 1006 -29.24 -25.69 6.86
N LEU A 1007 -29.60 -25.19 5.68
CA LEU A 1007 -30.84 -25.49 4.95
C LEU A 1007 -30.49 -26.17 3.61
N SER A 1008 -31.29 -27.15 3.18
CA SER A 1008 -31.18 -27.78 1.87
C SER A 1008 -32.54 -28.00 1.22
N GLY A 1009 -32.59 -28.04 -0.11
CA GLY A 1009 -33.82 -28.36 -0.84
C GLY A 1009 -33.76 -27.96 -2.30
N GLU A 1010 -34.92 -27.80 -2.92
CA GLU A 1010 -35.06 -27.44 -4.32
C GLU A 1010 -35.75 -26.07 -4.47
N ILE A 1011 -35.28 -25.28 -5.43
CA ILE A 1011 -35.93 -24.04 -5.89
C ILE A 1011 -36.04 -24.15 -7.41
N GLY A 1012 -37.27 -24.06 -7.93
CA GLY A 1012 -37.54 -24.41 -9.32
C GLY A 1012 -37.23 -25.87 -9.59
N LYS A 1013 -36.30 -26.14 -10.51
CA LYS A 1013 -35.78 -27.49 -10.79
C LYS A 1013 -34.39 -27.75 -10.19
N GLY A 1014 -33.75 -26.73 -9.63
CA GLY A 1014 -32.37 -26.80 -9.15
C GLY A 1014 -32.28 -27.11 -7.66
N ARG A 1015 -31.11 -27.59 -7.25
CA ARG A 1015 -30.79 -27.90 -5.85
C ARG A 1015 -30.04 -26.75 -5.20
N ILE A 1016 -30.30 -26.52 -3.92
CA ILE A 1016 -29.61 -25.48 -3.17
C ILE A 1016 -29.29 -25.91 -1.74
N VAL A 1017 -28.10 -25.53 -1.28
CA VAL A 1017 -27.71 -25.55 0.13
C VAL A 1017 -27.36 -24.14 0.58
N VAL A 1018 -28.00 -23.68 1.66
CA VAL A 1018 -27.81 -22.36 2.24
C VAL A 1018 -27.20 -22.51 3.63
N SER A 1019 -26.02 -21.91 3.85
CA SER A 1019 -25.28 -21.97 5.12
C SER A 1019 -25.22 -20.61 5.81
N GLY A 1020 -25.56 -20.59 7.10
CA GLY A 1020 -25.34 -19.46 8.01
C GLY A 1020 -23.92 -19.39 8.56
N GLU A 1021 -22.99 -20.17 8.03
CA GLU A 1021 -21.59 -20.24 8.43
C GLU A 1021 -20.70 -20.23 7.18
N THR A 1022 -19.73 -19.30 7.13
CA THR A 1022 -18.78 -19.10 6.02
C THR A 1022 -17.39 -19.72 6.26
N PHE A 1023 -16.95 -19.86 7.51
CA PHE A 1023 -15.57 -20.23 7.87
C PHE A 1023 -15.33 -21.73 8.06
N PHE A 1024 -16.35 -22.59 8.04
CA PHE A 1024 -16.20 -24.02 8.32
C PHE A 1024 -15.45 -24.77 7.22
N MET A 1025 -15.44 -24.25 6.00
CA MET A 1025 -14.67 -24.79 4.88
C MET A 1025 -13.26 -24.18 4.77
N GLN A 1026 -12.88 -23.29 5.69
CA GLN A 1026 -11.55 -22.65 5.71
C GLN A 1026 -10.49 -23.59 6.29
N PRO A 1027 -9.20 -23.42 5.93
CA PRO A 1027 -8.13 -24.35 6.35
C PRO A 1027 -7.98 -24.53 7.86
N PHE A 1028 -8.32 -23.53 8.66
CA PHE A 1028 -8.21 -23.60 10.13
C PHE A 1028 -9.40 -24.33 10.79
N ASN A 1029 -10.52 -24.56 10.09
CA ASN A 1029 -11.74 -25.13 10.67
C ASN A 1029 -12.30 -26.36 9.92
N ILE A 1030 -11.91 -26.61 8.67
CA ILE A 1030 -12.46 -27.72 7.87
C ILE A 1030 -12.12 -29.12 8.40
N GLU A 1031 -11.04 -29.25 9.17
CA GLU A 1031 -10.63 -30.52 9.78
C GLU A 1031 -11.28 -30.78 11.15
N LYS A 1032 -12.15 -29.88 11.63
CA LYS A 1032 -12.83 -30.05 12.93
C LYS A 1032 -14.09 -30.90 12.80
N GLY A 1033 -14.30 -31.80 13.77
CA GLY A 1033 -15.46 -32.70 13.77
C GLY A 1033 -15.61 -33.44 12.45
N ASP A 1034 -16.83 -33.40 11.89
CA ASP A 1034 -17.14 -34.02 10.61
C ASP A 1034 -17.22 -32.99 9.46
N ASN A 1035 -16.65 -31.79 9.62
CA ASN A 1035 -16.78 -30.68 8.66
C ASN A 1035 -16.31 -31.04 7.24
N LEU A 1036 -15.18 -31.75 7.10
CA LEU A 1036 -14.67 -32.18 5.80
C LEU A 1036 -15.63 -33.15 5.10
N GLN A 1037 -16.19 -34.11 5.85
CA GLN A 1037 -17.17 -35.06 5.32
C GLN A 1037 -18.47 -34.35 4.96
N LEU A 1038 -18.93 -33.40 5.78
CA LEU A 1038 -20.10 -32.58 5.49
C LEU A 1038 -19.91 -31.76 4.21
N ALA A 1039 -18.75 -31.11 4.05
CA ALA A 1039 -18.43 -30.36 2.84
C ALA A 1039 -18.45 -31.26 1.60
N TRP A 1040 -17.88 -32.47 1.68
CA TRP A 1040 -17.97 -33.46 0.60
C TRP A 1040 -19.43 -33.86 0.30
N ASN A 1041 -20.20 -34.22 1.32
CA ASN A 1041 -21.59 -34.65 1.16
C ASN A 1041 -22.47 -33.55 0.54
N ILE A 1042 -22.22 -32.27 0.91
CA ILE A 1042 -22.87 -31.12 0.28
C ILE A 1042 -22.55 -31.10 -1.22
N MET A 1043 -21.27 -31.14 -1.57
CA MET A 1043 -20.82 -31.05 -2.97
C MET A 1043 -21.20 -32.26 -3.82
N ALA A 1044 -21.37 -33.44 -3.22
CA ALA A 1044 -21.79 -34.65 -3.93
C ALA A 1044 -23.31 -34.73 -4.13
N TRP A 1045 -24.09 -34.06 -3.28
CA TRP A 1045 -25.54 -34.00 -3.39
C TRP A 1045 -26.00 -32.90 -4.36
N LEU A 1046 -25.29 -31.77 -4.35
CA LEU A 1046 -25.39 -30.73 -5.37
C LEU A 1046 -24.91 -31.26 -6.72
#